data_AF-A0A1P8FF44-F1
#
_entry.id   AF-A0A1P8FF44-F1
#
_cell.length_a   1.000
_cell.length_b   1.000
_cell.length_c   1.000
_cell.angle_alpha   90.00
_cell.angle_beta   90.00
_cell.angle_gamma   90.00
#
_symmetry.space_group_name_H-M   'P 1'
#
loop_
_entity.id
_entity.type
_entity.pdbx_description
1 polymer ?
#
loop_
_entity_poly.entity_id
_entity_poly.type
_entity_poly.pdbx_seq_one_letter_code
_entity_poly.pdbx_strand_id
1 'polypeptide(L)'
;MRVAIVLLAFFAFGSHAADRVALLIGNNNYASAQLRNATNDARDLGEVLKELGFKVIVKENVTRRDMIEGIREFGAALEGANTALFFYAGHAMQFKDRNYLIPIDAAMGSEEDVTFFSVEINQVFDRMDRAKTRFNFLILDACRDNPFASSFKVTSAGLAQMSAPSGTLIAYATSPGSVAADGFGRNGVYTKYLLQNIRTPDQPVEIMFKRVREAVEQETRKLQTPWDSSSLKGDFLFNASTARPATPGQSVSGPSADTQAQIEREFWVSVRDSTRVEDVRAYLDKYPNGSFAPLAKNRIEALLRPTRVASTAEAPPASQNPVTRGDAKPEPQSVSTPPAKPEEKATVVASAPTTSRPAATAVPVTSAPAGPAPAAPKPPLQPPAAAAPAAAAAAPPAAPAKRDDLPGREISPGVRELTFADGSIYRGGMRGLSLHGKGEYTSKAFQYQGEFKEGLKDGPGVYVWENGDRYEGDFANDRPSGKGKYLFASGDTYEGDVKAGIIVGRGTSVTKDGDTFDGSFVDGKPHGTGVYRFKSGDRYEGEMAQGKMNGKGRYIAKGGDVIQGSFQNGKPEGQGIYTFSNGDRYEGDIRGGALTGKGTYFHASGLKYEGEMAEGRPQGLGVFWFADGTRFEGAFENGLVKARGDMVRQDGSRIRAEIVDGNVRLLN
;
A
#
# COMPACT_ATOMS: atom_id res chain seq x y z
N MET A 1 -67.50 -48.92 29.01
CA MET A 1 -67.21 -47.46 29.08
C MET A 1 -65.75 -47.28 28.66
N ARG A 2 -65.39 -46.30 27.82
CA ARG A 2 -64.07 -46.24 27.16
C ARG A 2 -63.04 -45.50 28.04
N VAL A 3 -61.84 -46.07 28.18
CA VAL A 3 -60.65 -45.37 28.69
C VAL A 3 -60.04 -44.56 27.55
N ALA A 4 -59.69 -43.30 27.81
CA ALA A 4 -59.01 -42.44 26.85
C ALA A 4 -57.51 -42.36 27.18
N ILE A 5 -56.66 -42.83 26.27
CA ILE A 5 -55.21 -42.68 26.36
C ILE A 5 -54.83 -41.35 25.69
N VAL A 6 -54.25 -40.43 26.45
CA VAL A 6 -53.72 -39.16 25.92
C VAL A 6 -52.30 -39.40 25.41
N LEU A 7 -52.14 -39.49 24.09
CA LEU A 7 -50.85 -39.56 23.43
C LEU A 7 -50.23 -38.17 23.33
N LEU A 8 -49.31 -37.86 24.24
CA LEU A 8 -48.47 -36.66 24.18
C LEU A 8 -47.42 -36.82 23.06
N ALA A 9 -47.69 -36.21 21.91
CA ALA A 9 -46.76 -36.15 20.80
C ALA A 9 -45.59 -35.20 21.13
N PHE A 10 -44.45 -35.77 21.51
CA PHE A 10 -43.18 -35.03 21.58
C PHE A 10 -42.77 -34.61 20.16
N PHE A 11 -42.99 -33.33 19.83
CA PHE A 11 -42.30 -32.70 18.71
C PHE A 11 -40.82 -32.55 19.04
N ALA A 12 -40.03 -33.56 18.67
CA ALA A 12 -38.59 -33.47 18.65
C ALA A 12 -38.19 -32.43 17.60
N PHE A 13 -37.83 -31.22 18.04
CA PHE A 13 -37.19 -30.21 17.20
C PHE A 13 -35.78 -30.68 16.84
N GLY A 14 -35.70 -31.54 15.82
CA GLY A 14 -34.45 -31.89 15.17
C GLY A 14 -33.84 -30.63 14.59
N SER A 15 -32.70 -30.21 15.13
CA SER A 15 -31.90 -29.12 14.58
C SER A 15 -31.34 -29.52 13.23
N HIS A 16 -32.12 -29.30 12.16
CA HIS A 16 -31.63 -29.44 10.79
C HIS A 16 -30.38 -28.57 10.63
N ALA A 17 -29.26 -29.21 10.25
CA ALA A 17 -28.09 -28.49 9.77
C ALA A 17 -28.51 -27.64 8.56
N ALA A 18 -27.96 -26.42 8.47
CA ALA A 18 -28.33 -25.52 7.39
C ALA A 18 -27.74 -26.01 6.06
N ASP A 19 -28.60 -26.34 5.09
CA ASP A 19 -28.21 -26.77 3.74
C ASP A 19 -27.28 -25.77 3.04
N ARG A 20 -27.41 -24.49 3.41
CA ARG A 20 -26.67 -23.34 2.88
C ARG A 20 -25.93 -22.64 4.00
N VAL A 21 -24.62 -22.41 3.84
CA VAL A 21 -23.78 -21.74 4.85
C VAL A 21 -22.91 -20.69 4.17
N ALA A 22 -22.78 -19.51 4.80
CA ALA A 22 -21.93 -18.43 4.32
C ALA A 22 -20.96 -17.94 5.39
N LEU A 23 -19.71 -17.69 5.01
CA LEU A 23 -18.76 -16.86 5.75
C LEU A 23 -18.52 -15.56 4.97
N LEU A 24 -18.76 -14.41 5.60
CA LEU A 24 -18.47 -13.10 5.03
C LEU A 24 -17.46 -12.38 5.92
N ILE A 25 -16.38 -11.90 5.31
CA ILE A 25 -15.32 -11.14 5.96
C ILE A 25 -15.27 -9.74 5.32
N GLY A 26 -15.38 -8.69 6.13
CA GLY A 26 -15.29 -7.30 5.69
C GLY A 26 -14.23 -6.54 6.49
N ASN A 27 -13.12 -6.17 5.87
CA ASN A 27 -12.02 -5.45 6.52
C ASN A 27 -11.89 -4.03 5.95
N ASN A 28 -12.13 -3.02 6.80
CA ASN A 28 -11.93 -1.59 6.50
C ASN A 28 -10.72 -1.01 7.22
N ASN A 29 -10.54 -1.35 8.50
CA ASN A 29 -9.69 -0.63 9.46
C ASN A 29 -8.19 -1.03 9.39
N TYR A 30 -7.62 -1.04 8.18
CA TYR A 30 -6.18 -1.23 7.98
C TYR A 30 -5.36 -0.05 8.52
N ALA A 31 -4.11 -0.30 8.90
CA ALA A 31 -3.21 0.73 9.43
C ALA A 31 -2.74 1.74 8.36
N SER A 32 -2.40 1.28 7.15
CA SER A 32 -1.80 2.09 6.08
C SER A 32 -2.76 2.50 4.95
N ALA A 33 -3.85 1.76 4.76
CA ALA A 33 -4.73 1.91 3.59
C ALA A 33 -6.19 1.52 3.94
N GLN A 34 -6.89 2.40 4.64
CA GLN A 34 -8.28 2.15 5.06
C GLN A 34 -9.22 2.10 3.86
N LEU A 35 -10.12 1.12 3.86
CA LEU A 35 -11.28 1.05 2.96
C LEU A 35 -12.51 1.63 3.64
N ARG A 36 -13.53 2.02 2.86
CA ARG A 36 -14.76 2.62 3.40
C ARG A 36 -15.89 1.61 3.50
N ASN A 37 -16.04 0.75 2.50
CA ASN A 37 -17.29 0.03 2.30
C ASN A 37 -17.25 -1.46 2.67
N ALA A 38 -16.07 -2.08 2.80
CA ALA A 38 -15.93 -3.53 2.98
C ALA A 38 -16.71 -4.11 4.19
N THR A 39 -16.82 -3.40 5.32
CA THR A 39 -17.66 -3.86 6.45
C THR A 39 -19.15 -3.77 6.14
N ASN A 40 -19.59 -2.76 5.38
CA ASN A 40 -20.97 -2.64 4.95
C ASN A 40 -21.29 -3.74 3.93
N ASP A 41 -20.38 -4.00 3.00
CA ASP A 41 -20.53 -5.02 1.96
C ASP A 41 -20.70 -6.43 2.55
N ALA A 42 -19.85 -6.82 3.51
CA ALA A 42 -19.96 -8.09 4.21
C ALA A 42 -21.21 -8.18 5.11
N ARG A 43 -21.65 -7.07 5.71
CA ARG A 43 -22.85 -7.04 6.57
C ARG A 43 -24.13 -7.09 5.76
N ASP A 44 -24.28 -6.21 4.77
CA ASP A 44 -25.48 -6.07 3.95
C ASP A 44 -25.71 -7.35 3.13
N LEU A 45 -24.67 -7.92 2.51
CA LEU A 45 -24.79 -9.21 1.81
C LEU A 45 -25.07 -10.34 2.79
N GLY A 46 -24.53 -10.27 4.01
CA GLY A 46 -24.81 -11.20 5.09
C GLY A 46 -26.25 -11.13 5.59
N GLU A 47 -26.94 -10.00 5.46
CA GLU A 47 -28.38 -9.88 5.72
C GLU A 47 -29.19 -10.51 4.58
N VAL A 48 -28.88 -10.22 3.32
CA VAL A 48 -29.58 -10.85 2.17
C VAL A 48 -29.42 -12.37 2.16
N LEU A 49 -28.24 -12.89 2.50
CA LEU A 49 -28.03 -14.34 2.54
C LEU A 49 -28.83 -15.00 3.67
N LYS A 50 -29.12 -14.31 4.79
CA LYS A 50 -30.08 -14.80 5.80
C LYS A 50 -31.51 -14.81 5.26
N GLU A 51 -31.93 -13.76 4.53
CA GLU A 51 -33.22 -13.72 3.83
C GLU A 51 -33.37 -14.92 2.86
N LEU A 52 -32.28 -15.31 2.20
CA LEU A 52 -32.20 -16.41 1.23
C LEU A 52 -31.83 -17.79 1.85
N GLY A 53 -32.00 -17.93 3.17
CA GLY A 53 -31.94 -19.22 3.87
C GLY A 53 -30.53 -19.75 4.18
N PHE A 54 -29.49 -18.92 4.15
CA PHE A 54 -28.15 -19.31 4.60
C PHE A 54 -27.99 -19.16 6.12
N LYS A 55 -27.26 -20.10 6.74
CA LYS A 55 -26.60 -19.87 8.03
C LYS A 55 -25.39 -18.97 7.79
N VAL A 56 -25.46 -17.73 8.26
CA VAL A 56 -24.46 -16.70 7.95
C VAL A 56 -23.56 -16.39 9.14
N ILE A 57 -22.25 -16.52 8.94
CA ILE A 57 -21.18 -16.05 9.82
C ILE A 57 -20.62 -14.76 9.21
N VAL A 58 -20.76 -13.63 9.91
CA VAL A 58 -20.13 -12.36 9.52
C VAL A 58 -18.96 -12.07 10.46
N LYS A 59 -17.83 -11.64 9.91
CA LYS A 59 -16.65 -11.15 10.63
C LYS A 59 -16.25 -9.79 10.06
N GLU A 60 -16.02 -8.81 10.92
CA GLU A 60 -15.67 -7.45 10.53
C GLU A 60 -14.34 -7.02 11.17
N ASN A 61 -13.47 -6.36 10.40
CA ASN A 61 -12.18 -5.82 10.87
C ASN A 61 -11.35 -6.84 11.68
N VAL A 62 -11.17 -8.04 11.12
CA VAL A 62 -10.60 -9.18 11.82
C VAL A 62 -9.07 -9.28 11.70
N THR A 63 -8.42 -9.71 12.78
CA THR A 63 -7.00 -10.06 12.78
C THR A 63 -6.76 -11.40 12.08
N ARG A 64 -5.50 -11.73 11.80
CA ARG A 64 -5.10 -13.00 11.17
C ARG A 64 -5.62 -14.21 11.96
N ARG A 65 -5.57 -14.14 13.28
CA ARG A 65 -6.10 -15.19 14.17
C ARG A 65 -7.61 -15.32 13.97
N ASP A 66 -8.35 -14.21 14.05
CA ASP A 66 -9.82 -14.21 14.00
C ASP A 66 -10.34 -14.62 12.61
N MET A 67 -9.58 -14.35 11.54
CA MET A 67 -9.84 -14.88 10.19
C MET A 67 -9.66 -16.41 10.13
N ILE A 68 -8.57 -16.95 10.70
CA ILE A 68 -8.33 -18.41 10.76
C ILE A 68 -9.38 -19.11 11.63
N GLU A 69 -9.80 -18.49 12.74
CA GLU A 69 -10.90 -18.95 13.58
C GLU A 69 -12.24 -18.90 12.83
N GLY A 70 -12.52 -17.83 12.08
CA GLY A 70 -13.70 -17.74 11.22
C GLY A 70 -13.76 -18.82 10.13
N ILE A 71 -12.63 -19.11 9.48
CA ILE A 71 -12.54 -20.20 8.48
C ILE A 71 -12.71 -21.58 9.14
N ARG A 72 -12.25 -21.75 10.38
CA ARG A 72 -12.50 -22.98 11.17
C ARG A 72 -13.97 -23.12 11.56
N GLU A 73 -14.60 -22.04 12.03
CA GLU A 73 -16.03 -21.97 12.37
C GLU A 73 -16.91 -22.28 11.15
N PHE A 74 -16.57 -21.70 10.00
CA PHE A 74 -17.19 -22.01 8.70
C PHE A 74 -17.00 -23.48 8.31
N GLY A 75 -15.79 -24.01 8.37
CA GLY A 75 -15.52 -25.41 8.05
C GLY A 75 -16.30 -26.41 8.91
N ALA A 76 -16.49 -26.12 10.21
CA ALA A 76 -17.34 -26.91 11.09
C ALA A 76 -18.84 -26.69 10.81
N ALA A 77 -19.25 -25.48 10.41
CA ALA A 77 -20.62 -25.18 10.04
C ALA A 77 -21.06 -25.84 8.71
N LEU A 78 -20.11 -26.19 7.83
CA LEU A 78 -20.35 -26.89 6.56
C LEU A 78 -20.61 -28.41 6.70
N GLU A 79 -20.47 -29.00 7.90
CA GLU A 79 -20.71 -30.43 8.09
C GLU A 79 -22.19 -30.79 7.80
N GLY A 80 -22.42 -31.50 6.69
CA GLY A 80 -23.75 -31.85 6.20
C GLY A 80 -24.43 -30.77 5.35
N ALA A 81 -23.75 -29.65 5.05
CA ALA A 81 -24.25 -28.65 4.12
C ALA A 81 -24.08 -29.09 2.66
N ASN A 82 -24.95 -28.59 1.79
CA ASN A 82 -24.94 -28.81 0.34
C ASN A 82 -24.32 -27.60 -0.40
N THR A 83 -24.45 -26.40 0.16
CA THR A 83 -23.98 -25.14 -0.42
C THR A 83 -23.04 -24.38 0.53
N ALA A 84 -21.85 -24.04 0.06
CA ALA A 84 -20.88 -23.21 0.75
C ALA A 84 -20.70 -21.87 0.03
N LEU A 85 -20.71 -20.75 0.77
CA LEU A 85 -20.35 -19.43 0.25
C LEU A 85 -19.27 -18.78 1.11
N PHE A 86 -18.24 -18.25 0.47
CA PHE A 86 -17.26 -17.37 1.10
C PHE A 86 -17.24 -16.04 0.36
N PHE A 87 -17.45 -14.96 1.10
CA PHE A 87 -17.32 -13.59 0.62
C PHE A 87 -16.18 -12.88 1.36
N TYR A 88 -15.37 -12.14 0.62
CA TYR A 88 -14.35 -11.27 1.20
C TYR A 88 -14.36 -9.90 0.53
N ALA A 89 -14.45 -8.87 1.36
CA ALA A 89 -14.13 -7.49 1.01
C ALA A 89 -13.01 -6.98 1.92
N GLY A 90 -12.01 -6.32 1.32
CA GLY A 90 -10.72 -6.01 1.97
C GLY A 90 -9.60 -5.93 0.94
N HIS A 91 -8.35 -5.80 1.39
CA HIS A 91 -7.17 -5.94 0.51
C HIS A 91 -6.81 -7.41 0.29
N ALA A 92 -6.45 -7.77 -0.94
CA ALA A 92 -5.94 -9.11 -1.26
C ALA A 92 -4.88 -9.07 -2.36
N MET A 93 -3.88 -9.96 -2.29
CA MET A 93 -2.72 -9.95 -3.17
C MET A 93 -2.26 -11.36 -3.61
N GLN A 94 -1.57 -11.41 -4.75
CA GLN A 94 -0.83 -12.57 -5.24
C GLN A 94 0.59 -12.59 -4.70
N PHE A 95 1.08 -13.77 -4.32
CA PHE A 95 2.51 -14.05 -4.12
C PHE A 95 2.81 -15.51 -4.49
N LYS A 96 3.89 -15.77 -5.24
CA LYS A 96 4.27 -17.11 -5.73
C LYS A 96 3.07 -17.92 -6.26
N ASP A 97 2.28 -17.27 -7.12
CA ASP A 97 1.04 -17.77 -7.76
C ASP A 97 -0.08 -18.28 -6.84
N ARG A 98 -0.05 -17.88 -5.57
CA ARG A 98 -1.13 -18.12 -4.61
C ARG A 98 -1.73 -16.80 -4.13
N ASN A 99 -2.99 -16.87 -3.72
CA ASN A 99 -3.79 -15.71 -3.36
C ASN A 99 -3.96 -15.61 -1.85
N TYR A 100 -3.73 -14.41 -1.35
CA TYR A 100 -3.61 -14.10 0.07
C TYR A 100 -4.56 -12.95 0.45
N LEU A 101 -5.40 -13.20 1.44
CA LEU A 101 -6.34 -12.23 2.01
C LEU A 101 -5.64 -11.49 3.15
N ILE A 102 -5.79 -10.17 3.24
CA ILE A 102 -5.04 -9.33 4.19
C ILE A 102 -5.89 -9.03 5.45
N PRO A 103 -5.47 -9.50 6.65
CA PRO A 103 -6.06 -9.10 7.93
C PRO A 103 -5.75 -7.65 8.31
N ILE A 104 -6.52 -7.05 9.22
CA ILE A 104 -6.26 -5.66 9.64
C ILE A 104 -4.95 -5.48 10.43
N ASP A 105 -4.42 -6.54 11.04
CA ASP A 105 -3.15 -6.55 11.81
C ASP A 105 -1.94 -7.03 10.99
N ALA A 106 -2.10 -7.13 9.66
CA ALA A 106 -1.02 -7.47 8.75
C ALA A 106 0.07 -6.38 8.78
N ALA A 107 1.30 -6.83 9.03
CA ALA A 107 2.50 -6.00 9.12
C ALA A 107 3.52 -6.60 8.16
N MET A 108 3.67 -6.03 6.95
CA MET A 108 4.54 -6.57 5.91
C MET A 108 5.64 -5.57 5.54
N GLY A 109 6.90 -6.00 5.70
CA GLY A 109 8.09 -5.30 5.22
C GLY A 109 8.65 -5.87 3.91
N SER A 110 8.52 -7.18 3.70
CA SER A 110 9.07 -7.94 2.56
C SER A 110 8.00 -8.61 1.68
N GLU A 111 8.42 -9.24 0.58
CA GLU A 111 7.51 -10.06 -0.25
C GLU A 111 7.26 -11.44 0.41
N GLU A 112 8.24 -11.96 1.15
CA GLU A 112 8.17 -13.21 1.92
C GLU A 112 7.12 -13.14 3.06
N ASP A 113 7.07 -11.99 3.74
CA ASP A 113 6.12 -11.64 4.81
C ASP A 113 4.65 -11.90 4.44
N VAL A 114 4.32 -11.83 3.15
CA VAL A 114 2.99 -12.12 2.62
C VAL A 114 2.52 -13.49 3.10
N THR A 115 3.38 -14.51 3.10
CA THR A 115 3.00 -15.87 3.53
C THR A 115 2.76 -15.99 5.04
N PHE A 116 3.42 -15.16 5.85
CA PHE A 116 3.40 -15.23 7.31
C PHE A 116 2.29 -14.38 7.93
N PHE A 117 2.00 -13.19 7.38
CA PHE A 117 1.06 -12.22 7.97
C PHE A 117 -0.32 -12.15 7.31
N SER A 118 -0.54 -12.88 6.20
CA SER A 118 -1.85 -13.00 5.54
C SER A 118 -2.55 -14.33 5.83
N VAL A 119 -3.72 -14.55 5.23
CA VAL A 119 -4.40 -15.86 5.18
C VAL A 119 -4.48 -16.34 3.73
N GLU A 120 -3.93 -17.53 3.45
CA GLU A 120 -4.01 -18.15 2.12
C GLU A 120 -5.43 -18.61 1.82
N ILE A 121 -5.96 -18.21 0.66
CA ILE A 121 -7.36 -18.47 0.31
C ILE A 121 -7.67 -19.96 0.08
N ASN A 122 -6.67 -20.77 -0.26
CA ASN A 122 -6.80 -22.22 -0.41
C ASN A 122 -7.28 -22.89 0.88
N GLN A 123 -6.98 -22.31 2.05
CA GLN A 123 -7.48 -22.80 3.35
C GLN A 123 -9.01 -22.77 3.45
N VAL A 124 -9.70 -22.01 2.59
CA VAL A 124 -11.17 -22.01 2.45
C VAL A 124 -11.62 -23.16 1.56
N PHE A 125 -10.98 -23.37 0.41
CA PHE A 125 -11.25 -24.51 -0.47
C PHE A 125 -11.04 -25.84 0.25
N ASP A 126 -10.00 -25.96 1.10
CA ASP A 126 -9.73 -27.15 1.94
C ASP A 126 -10.88 -27.49 2.91
N ARG A 127 -11.74 -26.53 3.25
CA ARG A 127 -12.96 -26.77 4.05
C ARG A 127 -14.14 -27.18 3.18
N MET A 128 -14.33 -26.49 2.05
CA MET A 128 -15.39 -26.79 1.08
C MET A 128 -15.24 -28.21 0.51
N ASP A 129 -14.03 -28.58 0.04
CA ASP A 129 -13.76 -29.91 -0.51
C ASP A 129 -13.89 -31.02 0.56
N ARG A 130 -13.40 -30.77 1.78
CA ARG A 130 -13.58 -31.69 2.92
C ARG A 130 -15.05 -31.90 3.28
N ALA A 131 -15.86 -30.84 3.25
CA ALA A 131 -17.30 -30.93 3.49
C ALA A 131 -18.07 -31.61 2.35
N LYS A 132 -17.46 -31.68 1.15
CA LYS A 132 -18.04 -32.23 -0.09
C LYS A 132 -19.32 -31.52 -0.53
N THR A 133 -19.40 -30.23 -0.22
CA THR A 133 -20.48 -29.33 -0.65
C THR A 133 -20.56 -29.28 -2.17
N ARG A 134 -21.76 -29.47 -2.72
CA ARG A 134 -22.03 -29.58 -4.16
C ARG A 134 -21.86 -28.24 -4.89
N PHE A 135 -22.23 -27.15 -4.22
CA PHE A 135 -22.20 -25.80 -4.76
C PHE A 135 -21.32 -24.92 -3.88
N ASN A 136 -20.18 -24.50 -4.41
CA ASN A 136 -19.19 -23.68 -3.71
C ASN A 136 -19.08 -22.32 -4.39
N PHE A 137 -19.17 -21.25 -3.61
CA PHE A 137 -19.09 -19.87 -4.10
C PHE A 137 -17.96 -19.12 -3.42
N LEU A 138 -17.05 -18.55 -4.20
CA LEU A 138 -15.97 -17.70 -3.72
C LEU A 138 -16.12 -16.31 -4.36
N ILE A 139 -16.57 -15.32 -3.59
CA ILE A 139 -16.87 -13.97 -4.08
C ILE A 139 -15.88 -12.98 -3.46
N LEU A 140 -15.08 -12.32 -4.30
CA LEU A 140 -14.00 -11.43 -3.88
C LEU A 140 -14.26 -10.00 -4.37
N ASP A 141 -14.85 -9.17 -3.50
CA ASP A 141 -14.92 -7.71 -3.66
C ASP A 141 -13.68 -7.06 -3.02
N ALA A 142 -12.51 -7.55 -3.44
CA ALA A 142 -11.23 -7.21 -2.86
C ALA A 142 -10.56 -6.07 -3.65
N CYS A 143 -10.07 -5.07 -2.93
CA CYS A 143 -9.08 -4.14 -3.47
C CYS A 143 -7.80 -4.93 -3.76
N ARG A 144 -7.39 -4.86 -5.03
CA ARG A 144 -6.21 -5.53 -5.60
C ARG A 144 -4.94 -4.67 -5.52
N ASP A 145 -5.03 -3.50 -4.89
CA ASP A 145 -3.90 -2.69 -4.51
C ASP A 145 -3.10 -3.39 -3.40
N ASN A 146 -1.77 -3.29 -3.44
CA ASN A 146 -0.95 -3.68 -2.31
C ASN A 146 -0.91 -2.51 -1.29
N PRO A 147 -1.50 -2.63 -0.09
CA PRO A 147 -1.47 -1.59 0.94
C PRO A 147 -0.07 -1.36 1.55
N PHE A 148 0.91 -2.18 1.12
CA PHE A 148 2.33 -2.11 1.44
C PHE A 148 3.20 -1.82 0.21
N ALA A 149 2.63 -1.31 -0.90
CA ALA A 149 3.39 -0.97 -2.13
C ALA A 149 4.49 0.11 -1.93
N SER A 150 4.41 0.86 -0.84
CA SER A 150 5.43 1.79 -0.36
C SER A 150 6.60 1.10 0.35
N SER A 151 6.40 -0.12 0.88
CA SER A 151 7.41 -0.96 1.53
C SER A 151 8.17 -1.80 0.51
N PHE A 152 7.45 -2.55 -0.34
CA PHE A 152 8.03 -3.43 -1.36
C PHE A 152 7.20 -3.45 -2.66
N LYS A 153 7.89 -3.70 -3.79
CA LYS A 153 7.24 -3.87 -5.10
C LYS A 153 6.93 -5.35 -5.34
N VAL A 154 5.65 -5.71 -5.29
CA VAL A 154 5.16 -7.02 -5.76
C VAL A 154 5.27 -7.05 -7.29
N THR A 155 5.73 -8.18 -7.82
CA THR A 155 5.97 -8.36 -9.27
C THR A 155 4.68 -8.57 -10.09
N SER A 156 3.63 -9.11 -9.47
CA SER A 156 2.32 -9.38 -10.09
C SER A 156 1.23 -8.46 -9.52
N ALA A 157 0.57 -7.68 -10.37
CA ALA A 157 -0.57 -6.86 -9.96
C ALA A 157 -1.86 -7.69 -9.87
N GLY A 158 -2.49 -7.71 -8.69
CA GLY A 158 -3.78 -8.35 -8.44
C GLY A 158 -3.71 -9.76 -7.83
N LEU A 159 -4.60 -10.64 -8.28
CA LEU A 159 -4.78 -12.01 -7.81
C LEU A 159 -4.53 -13.01 -8.96
N ALA A 160 -3.85 -14.11 -8.63
CA ALA A 160 -3.60 -15.25 -9.49
C ALA A 160 -4.90 -15.94 -9.92
N GLN A 161 -4.88 -16.59 -11.10
CA GLN A 161 -5.95 -17.48 -11.52
C GLN A 161 -5.91 -18.78 -10.72
N MET A 162 -6.91 -19.01 -9.87
CA MET A 162 -7.00 -20.21 -9.03
C MET A 162 -7.57 -21.41 -9.78
N SER A 163 -6.99 -22.59 -9.53
CA SER A 163 -7.61 -23.87 -9.87
C SER A 163 -8.56 -24.26 -8.73
N ALA A 164 -9.87 -24.12 -8.96
CA ALA A 164 -10.90 -24.42 -7.97
C ALA A 164 -11.31 -25.91 -8.01
N PRO A 165 -11.78 -26.48 -6.88
CA PRO A 165 -12.44 -27.78 -6.89
C PRO A 165 -13.63 -27.86 -7.86
N SER A 166 -14.02 -29.08 -8.23
CA SER A 166 -15.22 -29.33 -9.03
C SER A 166 -16.48 -28.92 -8.26
N GLY A 167 -17.38 -28.15 -8.87
CA GLY A 167 -18.57 -27.63 -8.19
C GLY A 167 -18.36 -26.26 -7.56
N THR A 168 -17.39 -25.48 -8.04
CA THR A 168 -17.05 -24.15 -7.52
C THR A 168 -17.22 -23.05 -8.57
N LEU A 169 -17.83 -21.92 -8.18
CA LEU A 169 -17.82 -20.66 -8.92
C LEU A 169 -16.99 -19.63 -8.15
N ILE A 170 -15.98 -19.07 -8.82
CA ILE A 170 -15.23 -17.90 -8.33
C ILE A 170 -15.71 -16.67 -9.07
N ALA A 171 -16.02 -15.60 -8.36
CA ALA A 171 -16.34 -14.29 -8.91
C ALA A 171 -15.47 -13.19 -8.26
N TYR A 172 -14.95 -12.29 -9.08
CA TYR A 172 -14.13 -11.15 -8.68
C TYR A 172 -14.80 -9.86 -9.12
N ALA A 173 -14.74 -8.83 -8.27
CA ALA A 173 -15.30 -7.51 -8.57
C ALA A 173 -14.67 -6.79 -9.78
N THR A 174 -13.49 -7.21 -10.22
CA THR A 174 -12.74 -6.61 -11.32
C THR A 174 -11.87 -7.66 -12.02
N SER A 175 -11.37 -7.34 -13.20
CA SER A 175 -10.56 -8.21 -14.05
C SER A 175 -9.18 -8.55 -13.45
N PRO A 176 -8.55 -9.67 -13.87
CA PRO A 176 -7.14 -9.92 -13.61
C PRO A 176 -6.26 -8.72 -14.00
N GLY A 177 -5.30 -8.34 -13.15
CA GLY A 177 -4.45 -7.15 -13.35
C GLY A 177 -5.11 -5.79 -13.10
N SER A 178 -6.41 -5.72 -12.76
CA SER A 178 -7.15 -4.47 -12.53
C SER A 178 -7.48 -4.23 -11.05
N VAL A 179 -7.85 -3.00 -10.70
CA VAL A 179 -8.29 -2.60 -9.34
C VAL A 179 -9.83 -2.48 -9.31
N ALA A 180 -10.44 -2.67 -8.14
CA ALA A 180 -11.88 -2.48 -7.91
C ALA A 180 -12.12 -1.16 -7.16
N ALA A 181 -13.16 -0.41 -7.54
CA ALA A 181 -13.46 0.88 -6.93
C ALA A 181 -14.33 0.72 -5.66
N ASP A 182 -13.76 1.10 -4.50
CA ASP A 182 -14.47 1.24 -3.20
C ASP A 182 -15.72 2.13 -3.34
N GLY A 183 -15.67 3.12 -4.24
CA GLY A 183 -16.82 3.91 -4.68
C GLY A 183 -17.17 5.08 -3.76
N PHE A 184 -18.34 5.67 -4.00
CA PHE A 184 -18.88 6.80 -3.22
C PHE A 184 -20.23 6.49 -2.54
N GLY A 185 -20.76 5.28 -2.72
CA GLY A 185 -21.96 4.81 -2.04
C GLY A 185 -21.65 4.23 -0.65
N ARG A 186 -22.68 3.64 -0.01
CA ARG A 186 -22.55 2.80 1.19
C ARG A 186 -21.73 1.53 0.96
N ASN A 187 -21.75 1.05 -0.28
CA ASN A 187 -21.25 -0.25 -0.71
C ASN A 187 -20.30 -0.09 -1.89
N GLY A 188 -19.37 -1.02 -2.05
CA GLY A 188 -18.59 -1.16 -3.29
C GLY A 188 -19.49 -1.31 -4.51
N VAL A 189 -19.06 -0.81 -5.67
CA VAL A 189 -19.91 -0.78 -6.89
C VAL A 189 -20.33 -2.20 -7.32
N TYR A 190 -19.47 -3.19 -7.07
CA TYR A 190 -19.78 -4.59 -7.33
C TYR A 190 -20.80 -5.16 -6.34
N THR A 191 -20.55 -5.05 -5.02
CA THR A 191 -21.53 -5.50 -4.01
C THR A 191 -22.88 -4.79 -4.14
N LYS A 192 -22.92 -3.49 -4.47
CA LYS A 192 -24.16 -2.74 -4.80
C LYS A 192 -25.02 -3.48 -5.84
N TYR A 193 -24.43 -3.95 -6.93
CA TYR A 193 -25.17 -4.66 -7.98
C TYR A 193 -25.39 -6.15 -7.68
N LEU A 194 -24.51 -6.79 -6.91
CA LEU A 194 -24.72 -8.14 -6.38
C LEU A 194 -25.97 -8.19 -5.48
N LEU A 195 -26.11 -7.25 -4.55
CA LEU A 195 -27.26 -7.09 -3.65
C LEU A 195 -28.60 -6.88 -4.36
N GLN A 196 -28.57 -6.30 -5.56
CA GLN A 196 -29.74 -6.12 -6.42
C GLN A 196 -30.08 -7.42 -7.17
N ASN A 197 -29.08 -8.04 -7.81
CA ASN A 197 -29.32 -9.21 -8.68
C ASN A 197 -29.57 -10.51 -7.89
N ILE A 198 -28.94 -10.71 -6.74
CA ILE A 198 -29.05 -11.94 -5.93
C ILE A 198 -30.47 -12.19 -5.39
N ARG A 199 -31.28 -11.13 -5.28
CA ARG A 199 -32.70 -11.21 -4.89
C ARG A 199 -33.64 -11.56 -6.05
N THR A 200 -33.17 -11.61 -7.29
CA THR A 200 -34.03 -11.91 -8.45
C THR A 200 -34.55 -13.35 -8.37
N PRO A 201 -35.87 -13.57 -8.33
CA PRO A 201 -36.41 -14.93 -8.27
C PRO A 201 -36.05 -15.74 -9.51
N ASP A 202 -35.78 -17.03 -9.31
CA ASP A 202 -35.61 -18.06 -10.34
C ASP A 202 -34.51 -17.78 -11.38
N GLN A 203 -33.56 -16.91 -11.04
CA GLN A 203 -32.43 -16.58 -11.90
C GLN A 203 -31.23 -17.53 -11.67
N PRO A 204 -30.74 -18.24 -12.71
CA PRO A 204 -29.51 -19.03 -12.64
C PRO A 204 -28.30 -18.15 -12.31
N VAL A 205 -27.41 -18.66 -11.45
CA VAL A 205 -26.27 -17.91 -10.91
C VAL A 205 -25.29 -17.38 -11.99
N GLU A 206 -25.08 -18.09 -13.09
CA GLU A 206 -24.32 -17.61 -14.25
C GLU A 206 -24.95 -16.35 -14.88
N ILE A 207 -26.28 -16.32 -15.01
CA ILE A 207 -27.01 -15.15 -15.53
C ILE A 207 -27.00 -14.02 -14.49
N MET A 208 -26.99 -14.34 -13.19
CA MET A 208 -26.85 -13.37 -12.10
C MET A 208 -25.52 -12.63 -12.19
N PHE A 209 -24.39 -13.34 -12.23
CA PHE A 209 -23.07 -12.70 -12.34
C PHE A 209 -22.87 -11.97 -13.69
N LYS A 210 -23.45 -12.46 -14.79
CA LYS A 210 -23.50 -11.71 -16.06
C LYS A 210 -24.16 -10.33 -15.88
N ARG A 211 -25.37 -10.26 -15.29
CA ARG A 211 -26.06 -8.97 -15.07
C ARG A 211 -25.30 -8.05 -14.11
N VAL A 212 -24.65 -8.59 -13.08
CA VAL A 212 -23.76 -7.81 -12.19
C VAL A 212 -22.60 -7.21 -12.99
N ARG A 213 -21.96 -7.98 -13.88
CA ARG A 213 -20.88 -7.49 -14.75
C ARG A 213 -21.35 -6.34 -15.64
N GLU A 214 -22.46 -6.51 -16.34
CA GLU A 214 -23.03 -5.48 -17.25
C GLU A 214 -23.36 -4.19 -16.51
N ALA A 215 -23.97 -4.28 -15.32
CA ALA A 215 -24.34 -3.12 -14.54
C ALA A 215 -23.13 -2.37 -13.96
N VAL A 216 -22.10 -3.09 -13.50
CA VAL A 216 -20.83 -2.49 -13.04
C VAL A 216 -20.07 -1.84 -14.19
N GLU A 217 -20.00 -2.48 -15.37
CA GLU A 217 -19.41 -1.86 -16.56
C GLU A 217 -20.17 -0.60 -16.99
N GLN A 218 -21.50 -0.59 -16.87
CA GLN A 218 -22.34 0.56 -17.23
C GLN A 218 -22.13 1.74 -16.27
N GLU A 219 -22.16 1.54 -14.96
CA GLU A 219 -21.96 2.62 -13.98
C GLU A 219 -20.52 3.14 -14.00
N THR A 220 -19.53 2.24 -14.06
CA THR A 220 -18.11 2.62 -14.09
C THR A 220 -17.60 3.04 -15.46
N ARG A 221 -18.45 3.02 -16.50
CA ARG A 221 -18.09 3.35 -17.91
C ARG A 221 -16.91 2.52 -18.43
N LYS A 222 -16.93 1.21 -18.15
CA LYS A 222 -15.85 0.22 -18.41
C LYS A 222 -14.51 0.52 -17.70
N LEU A 223 -14.50 1.25 -16.58
CA LEU A 223 -13.33 1.33 -15.69
C LEU A 223 -13.18 0.09 -14.80
N GLN A 224 -14.27 -0.67 -14.59
CA GLN A 224 -14.28 -1.91 -13.82
C GLN A 224 -15.11 -2.98 -14.55
N THR A 225 -14.49 -4.11 -14.87
CA THR A 225 -15.14 -5.28 -15.50
C THR A 225 -15.06 -6.46 -14.53
N PRO A 226 -16.15 -6.83 -13.84
CA PRO A 226 -16.19 -8.05 -13.02
C PRO A 226 -15.88 -9.32 -13.83
N TRP A 227 -15.23 -10.30 -13.20
CA TRP A 227 -14.81 -11.54 -13.85
C TRP A 227 -15.26 -12.76 -13.04
N ASP A 228 -15.66 -13.83 -13.72
CA ASP A 228 -16.07 -15.09 -13.10
C ASP A 228 -15.53 -16.32 -13.82
N SER A 229 -15.47 -17.43 -13.09
CA SER A 229 -15.12 -18.77 -13.57
C SER A 229 -15.97 -19.79 -12.82
N SER A 230 -16.63 -20.71 -13.54
CA SER A 230 -17.58 -21.68 -12.98
C SER A 230 -17.20 -23.11 -13.37
N SER A 231 -17.13 -24.00 -12.38
CA SER A 231 -17.07 -25.46 -12.52
C SER A 231 -18.33 -26.14 -11.95
N LEU A 232 -19.43 -25.39 -11.79
CA LEU A 232 -20.69 -25.86 -11.20
C LEU A 232 -21.33 -27.01 -11.99
N LYS A 233 -22.07 -27.87 -11.27
CA LYS A 233 -22.68 -29.09 -11.82
C LYS A 233 -24.19 -29.11 -11.57
N GLY A 234 -24.92 -28.64 -12.59
CA GLY A 234 -26.36 -28.36 -12.52
C GLY A 234 -26.63 -26.92 -12.08
N ASP A 235 -27.83 -26.44 -12.39
CA ASP A 235 -28.20 -25.04 -12.17
C ASP A 235 -28.39 -24.73 -10.67
N PHE A 236 -27.95 -23.53 -10.23
CA PHE A 236 -28.14 -23.04 -8.86
C PHE A 236 -28.91 -21.72 -8.84
N LEU A 237 -29.86 -21.61 -7.90
CA LEU A 237 -30.75 -20.46 -7.70
C LEU A 237 -30.55 -19.91 -6.27
N PHE A 238 -30.12 -18.65 -6.15
CA PHE A 238 -30.03 -17.98 -4.84
C PHE A 238 -31.42 -17.76 -4.24
N ASN A 239 -32.27 -17.02 -4.97
CA ASN A 239 -33.70 -16.91 -4.69
C ASN A 239 -34.48 -17.84 -5.63
N ALA A 240 -35.10 -18.89 -5.10
CA ALA A 240 -35.98 -19.78 -5.85
C ALA A 240 -37.43 -19.56 -5.37
N SER A 241 -38.34 -19.26 -6.29
CA SER A 241 -39.77 -19.15 -5.96
C SER A 241 -40.29 -20.51 -5.53
N THR A 242 -41.04 -20.56 -4.43
CA THR A 242 -41.68 -21.77 -3.89
C THR A 242 -42.92 -22.18 -4.72
N ALA A 243 -42.74 -22.38 -6.03
CA ALA A 243 -43.81 -22.44 -7.03
C ALA A 243 -43.72 -23.63 -8.00
N ARG A 244 -43.04 -24.74 -7.66
CA ARG A 244 -43.28 -26.03 -8.34
C ARG A 244 -43.02 -27.25 -7.46
N PRO A 245 -43.94 -28.22 -7.38
CA PRO A 245 -43.65 -29.54 -6.83
C PRO A 245 -42.60 -30.24 -7.69
N ALA A 246 -41.52 -30.74 -7.07
CA ALA A 246 -40.49 -31.51 -7.77
C ALA A 246 -40.99 -32.94 -8.03
N THR A 247 -41.17 -33.31 -9.30
CA THR A 247 -41.41 -34.71 -9.69
C THR A 247 -40.13 -35.52 -9.45
N PRO A 248 -40.13 -36.58 -8.62
CA PRO A 248 -38.93 -37.37 -8.39
C PRO A 248 -38.51 -38.12 -9.66
N GLY A 249 -37.26 -37.93 -10.12
CA GLY A 249 -36.70 -38.77 -11.19
C GLY A 249 -35.59 -38.16 -12.07
N GLN A 250 -35.44 -36.84 -12.14
CA GLN A 250 -34.44 -36.23 -13.03
C GLN A 250 -33.08 -36.00 -12.36
N SER A 251 -32.08 -36.80 -12.74
CA SER A 251 -30.66 -36.60 -12.41
C SER A 251 -30.08 -35.44 -13.24
N VAL A 252 -29.90 -34.27 -12.62
CA VAL A 252 -29.42 -33.05 -13.32
C VAL A 252 -27.89 -33.08 -13.50
N SER A 253 -27.43 -33.64 -14.62
CA SER A 253 -26.02 -33.71 -15.00
C SER A 253 -25.63 -32.56 -15.95
N GLY A 254 -24.94 -31.55 -15.41
CA GLY A 254 -24.57 -30.32 -16.13
C GLY A 254 -25.69 -29.27 -16.15
N PRO A 255 -25.39 -28.01 -16.55
CA PRO A 255 -26.43 -27.01 -16.80
C PRO A 255 -27.28 -27.46 -17.99
N SER A 256 -28.60 -27.23 -17.94
CA SER A 256 -29.52 -27.72 -18.99
C SER A 256 -29.17 -27.16 -20.38
N ALA A 257 -29.58 -27.84 -21.45
CA ALA A 257 -29.37 -27.36 -22.82
C ALA A 257 -30.00 -25.97 -23.06
N ASP A 258 -31.16 -25.72 -22.43
CA ASP A 258 -31.83 -24.42 -22.45
C ASP A 258 -31.04 -23.37 -21.65
N THR A 259 -30.48 -23.74 -20.48
CA THR A 259 -29.58 -22.85 -19.70
C THR A 259 -28.34 -22.48 -20.54
N GLN A 260 -27.72 -23.45 -21.20
CA GLN A 260 -26.53 -23.21 -22.04
C GLN A 260 -26.87 -22.30 -23.23
N ALA A 261 -27.98 -22.55 -23.94
CA ALA A 261 -28.44 -21.71 -25.04
C ALA A 261 -28.84 -20.30 -24.58
N GLN A 262 -29.34 -20.14 -23.34
CA GLN A 262 -29.60 -18.84 -22.75
C GLN A 262 -28.29 -18.11 -22.43
N ILE A 263 -27.34 -18.75 -21.74
CA ILE A 263 -26.02 -18.16 -21.43
C ILE A 263 -25.29 -17.73 -22.72
N GLU A 264 -25.32 -18.55 -23.77
CA GLU A 264 -24.67 -18.23 -25.06
C GLU A 264 -25.32 -17.03 -25.75
N ARG A 265 -26.66 -17.01 -25.81
CA ARG A 265 -27.46 -15.90 -26.39
C ARG A 265 -27.22 -14.59 -25.65
N GLU A 266 -27.24 -14.65 -24.33
CA GLU A 266 -27.02 -13.52 -23.45
C GLU A 266 -25.59 -12.96 -23.61
N PHE A 267 -24.56 -13.83 -23.72
CA PHE A 267 -23.19 -13.38 -24.02
C PHE A 267 -23.10 -12.69 -25.39
N TRP A 268 -23.70 -13.29 -26.43
CA TRP A 268 -23.71 -12.70 -27.77
C TRP A 268 -24.40 -11.33 -27.81
N VAL A 269 -25.55 -11.17 -27.13
CA VAL A 269 -26.26 -9.89 -27.04
C VAL A 269 -25.38 -8.79 -26.43
N SER A 270 -24.56 -9.09 -25.41
CA SER A 270 -23.65 -8.10 -24.82
C SER A 270 -22.47 -7.67 -25.71
N VAL A 271 -22.05 -8.47 -26.71
CA VAL A 271 -20.86 -8.15 -27.53
C VAL A 271 -21.17 -7.75 -28.97
N ARG A 272 -22.29 -8.20 -29.55
CA ARG A 272 -22.61 -8.05 -30.99
C ARG A 272 -22.55 -6.60 -31.48
N ASP A 273 -22.93 -5.66 -30.62
CA ASP A 273 -23.05 -4.23 -30.93
C ASP A 273 -21.77 -3.44 -30.60
N SER A 274 -20.76 -4.06 -29.96
CA SER A 274 -19.50 -3.39 -29.60
C SER A 274 -18.70 -2.95 -30.81
N THR A 275 -17.97 -1.83 -30.66
CA THR A 275 -17.05 -1.25 -31.65
C THR A 275 -15.61 -1.72 -31.49
N ARG A 276 -15.31 -2.54 -30.48
CA ARG A 276 -13.97 -3.11 -30.23
C ARG A 276 -13.87 -4.52 -30.79
N VAL A 277 -12.70 -4.87 -31.34
CA VAL A 277 -12.45 -6.21 -31.90
C VAL A 277 -12.26 -7.23 -30.77
N GLU A 278 -11.69 -6.79 -29.66
CA GLU A 278 -11.40 -7.58 -28.46
C GLU A 278 -12.69 -8.10 -27.80
N ASP A 279 -13.69 -7.23 -27.58
CA ASP A 279 -15.00 -7.58 -27.01
C ASP A 279 -15.67 -8.74 -27.79
N VAL A 280 -15.59 -8.70 -29.12
CA VAL A 280 -16.21 -9.69 -30.00
C VAL A 280 -15.35 -10.96 -30.11
N ARG A 281 -14.01 -10.83 -30.03
CA ARG A 281 -13.09 -11.97 -29.99
C ARG A 281 -13.27 -12.80 -28.71
N ALA A 282 -13.50 -12.16 -27.57
CA ALA A 282 -13.75 -12.85 -26.29
C ALA A 282 -14.96 -13.81 -26.33
N TYR A 283 -15.98 -13.53 -27.16
CA TYR A 283 -17.06 -14.48 -27.41
C TYR A 283 -16.58 -15.70 -28.23
N LEU A 284 -15.75 -15.52 -29.25
CA LEU A 284 -15.19 -16.61 -30.05
C LEU A 284 -14.21 -17.48 -29.26
N ASP A 285 -13.44 -16.88 -28.36
CA ASP A 285 -12.50 -17.61 -27.50
C ASP A 285 -13.26 -18.52 -26.51
N LYS A 286 -14.44 -18.08 -26.03
CA LYS A 286 -15.30 -18.85 -25.12
C LYS A 286 -16.25 -19.82 -25.84
N TYR A 287 -16.73 -19.47 -27.04
CA TYR A 287 -17.69 -20.23 -27.83
C TYR A 287 -17.22 -20.40 -29.29
N PRO A 288 -16.09 -21.09 -29.54
CA PRO A 288 -15.50 -21.20 -30.89
C PRO A 288 -16.41 -21.91 -31.91
N ASN A 289 -17.29 -22.78 -31.41
CA ASN A 289 -18.33 -23.51 -32.15
C ASN A 289 -19.75 -23.09 -31.74
N GLY A 290 -19.93 -21.91 -31.13
CA GLY A 290 -21.23 -21.42 -30.67
C GLY A 290 -22.20 -21.07 -31.81
N SER A 291 -23.48 -21.04 -31.49
CA SER A 291 -24.60 -20.64 -32.38
C SER A 291 -24.35 -19.30 -33.09
N PHE A 292 -23.68 -18.35 -32.44
CA PHE A 292 -23.39 -17.02 -32.98
C PHE A 292 -21.94 -16.86 -33.49
N ALA A 293 -21.11 -17.91 -33.49
CA ALA A 293 -19.72 -17.86 -33.96
C ALA A 293 -19.54 -17.37 -35.42
N PRO A 294 -20.45 -17.66 -36.38
CA PRO A 294 -20.37 -17.04 -37.71
C PRO A 294 -20.58 -15.52 -37.67
N LEU A 295 -21.52 -15.04 -36.83
CA LEU A 295 -21.83 -13.61 -36.72
C LEU A 295 -20.69 -12.82 -36.04
N ALA A 296 -20.07 -13.40 -35.01
CA ALA A 296 -18.93 -12.81 -34.34
C ALA A 296 -17.70 -12.68 -35.27
N LYS A 297 -17.42 -13.69 -36.10
CA LYS A 297 -16.38 -13.63 -37.14
C LYS A 297 -16.66 -12.51 -38.16
N ASN A 298 -17.89 -12.43 -38.66
CA ASN A 298 -18.32 -11.37 -39.57
C ASN A 298 -18.23 -9.96 -38.94
N ARG A 299 -18.53 -9.82 -37.64
CA ARG A 299 -18.41 -8.54 -36.91
C ARG A 299 -16.95 -8.13 -36.72
N ILE A 300 -16.04 -9.06 -36.42
CA ILE A 300 -14.60 -8.79 -36.36
C ILE A 300 -14.08 -8.32 -37.73
N GLU A 301 -14.46 -8.97 -38.83
CA GLU A 301 -14.12 -8.49 -40.17
C GLU A 301 -14.67 -7.08 -40.45
N ALA A 302 -15.91 -6.79 -40.06
CA ALA A 302 -16.50 -5.47 -40.25
C ALA A 302 -15.76 -4.36 -39.47
N LEU A 303 -15.25 -4.66 -38.28
CA LEU A 303 -14.47 -3.74 -37.45
C LEU A 303 -13.00 -3.60 -37.89
N LEU A 304 -12.42 -4.63 -38.53
CA LEU A 304 -11.04 -4.62 -39.04
C LEU A 304 -10.90 -4.05 -40.46
N ARG A 305 -12.00 -3.86 -41.20
CA ARG A 305 -11.97 -3.20 -42.51
C ARG A 305 -11.70 -1.70 -42.32
N PRO A 306 -10.57 -1.14 -42.83
CA PRO A 306 -10.37 0.30 -42.81
C PRO A 306 -11.48 0.99 -43.62
N THR A 307 -12.01 2.10 -43.10
CA THR A 307 -13.10 2.84 -43.74
C THR A 307 -12.68 3.37 -45.11
N ARG A 308 -12.99 2.60 -46.16
CA ARG A 308 -12.84 3.03 -47.55
C ARG A 308 -13.79 4.21 -47.78
N VAL A 309 -13.25 5.42 -47.89
CA VAL A 309 -14.00 6.60 -48.32
C VAL A 309 -14.46 6.36 -49.76
N ALA A 310 -15.67 5.83 -49.89
CA ALA A 310 -16.30 5.57 -51.18
C ALA A 310 -16.91 6.87 -51.70
N SER A 311 -16.39 7.37 -52.81
CA SER A 311 -17.01 8.45 -53.57
C SER A 311 -18.42 8.05 -54.00
N THR A 312 -19.40 8.92 -53.77
CA THR A 312 -20.76 8.81 -54.31
C THR A 312 -21.06 9.94 -55.28
N ALA A 313 -20.94 9.64 -56.57
CA ALA A 313 -21.95 10.10 -57.52
C ALA A 313 -23.25 9.30 -57.25
N GLU A 314 -24.46 9.72 -57.64
CA GLU A 314 -24.83 10.85 -58.51
C GLU A 314 -26.22 11.38 -58.10
N ALA A 315 -26.54 12.64 -58.45
CA ALA A 315 -27.90 13.16 -58.47
C ALA A 315 -28.05 14.20 -59.61
N PRO A 316 -28.86 13.95 -60.65
CA PRO A 316 -29.00 14.84 -61.82
C PRO A 316 -30.33 15.66 -61.79
N PRO A 317 -30.57 16.60 -62.72
CA PRO A 317 -29.71 17.77 -62.98
C PRO A 317 -30.51 19.08 -63.21
N ALA A 318 -29.86 20.25 -63.14
CA ALA A 318 -30.39 21.50 -63.71
C ALA A 318 -29.28 22.51 -64.08
N SER A 319 -29.37 23.04 -65.31
CA SER A 319 -28.97 24.34 -65.88
C SER A 319 -28.05 25.32 -65.11
N GLN A 320 -27.12 26.08 -65.72
CA GLN A 320 -26.73 26.21 -67.15
C GLN A 320 -25.39 26.97 -67.32
N ASN A 321 -24.53 26.48 -68.22
CA ASN A 321 -23.53 27.19 -69.04
C ASN A 321 -22.36 28.04 -68.42
N PRO A 322 -21.28 28.32 -69.20
CA PRO A 322 -19.93 28.59 -68.67
C PRO A 322 -19.26 29.88 -69.22
N VAL A 323 -17.91 30.04 -69.06
CA VAL A 323 -16.90 30.36 -70.13
C VAL A 323 -15.58 30.98 -69.58
N THR A 324 -14.41 30.43 -69.99
CA THR A 324 -13.00 30.98 -69.91
C THR A 324 -12.35 31.29 -68.54
N ARG A 325 -11.02 31.48 -68.38
CA ARG A 325 -9.76 30.97 -69.02
C ARG A 325 -8.56 31.64 -68.30
N GLY A 326 -7.43 30.94 -68.07
CA GLY A 326 -6.11 31.59 -67.96
C GLY A 326 -5.28 31.33 -66.68
N ASP A 327 -4.47 30.27 -66.72
CA ASP A 327 -3.00 30.24 -66.51
C ASP A 327 -2.26 30.94 -65.33
N ALA A 328 -1.10 30.32 -65.00
CA ALA A 328 0.10 30.83 -64.30
C ALA A 328 0.22 30.78 -62.74
N LYS A 329 1.13 29.90 -62.29
CA LYS A 329 1.93 29.95 -61.03
C LYS A 329 3.23 30.78 -61.29
N PRO A 330 4.12 31.13 -60.30
CA PRO A 330 4.14 30.78 -58.87
C PRO A 330 4.48 31.89 -57.84
N GLU A 331 4.36 31.48 -56.57
CA GLU A 331 4.95 31.93 -55.28
C GLU A 331 6.42 32.44 -55.26
N PRO A 332 6.97 32.94 -54.11
CA PRO A 332 6.35 33.54 -52.89
C PRO A 332 7.05 34.82 -52.35
N GLN A 333 6.52 35.48 -51.31
CA GLN A 333 7.24 35.75 -50.04
C GLN A 333 6.36 36.39 -48.93
N SER A 334 6.93 36.55 -47.73
CA SER A 334 6.23 36.71 -46.44
C SER A 334 6.48 38.04 -45.71
N VAL A 335 5.44 38.60 -45.05
CA VAL A 335 5.55 39.31 -43.75
C VAL A 335 4.24 39.11 -42.97
N SER A 336 4.29 38.96 -41.64
CA SER A 336 3.13 39.15 -40.77
C SER A 336 3.52 39.78 -39.42
N THR A 337 2.70 40.72 -38.95
CA THR A 337 2.83 41.41 -37.65
C THR A 337 1.51 41.33 -36.87
N PRO A 338 1.53 41.14 -35.54
CA PRO A 338 0.34 41.17 -34.71
C PRO A 338 0.07 42.55 -34.07
N PRO A 339 -1.20 42.99 -33.92
CA PRO A 339 -1.58 44.21 -33.22
C PRO A 339 -1.93 44.00 -31.73
N ALA A 340 -1.99 45.11 -30.98
CA ALA A 340 -2.44 45.21 -29.58
C ALA A 340 -3.94 45.67 -29.50
N LYS A 341 -4.59 45.99 -28.37
CA LYS A 341 -4.21 46.05 -26.93
C LYS A 341 -5.36 45.41 -26.09
N PRO A 342 -6.05 45.93 -25.03
CA PRO A 342 -5.95 47.16 -24.20
C PRO A 342 -5.45 46.85 -22.76
N GLU A 343 -5.85 47.67 -21.76
CA GLU A 343 -5.58 47.53 -20.32
C GLU A 343 -6.84 47.93 -19.51
N GLU A 344 -6.89 47.59 -18.21
CA GLU A 344 -7.70 48.35 -17.23
C GLU A 344 -6.88 48.62 -15.93
N LYS A 345 -7.35 49.56 -15.10
CA LYS A 345 -6.59 50.29 -14.07
C LYS A 345 -6.66 49.65 -12.68
N ALA A 346 -5.66 49.96 -11.85
CA ALA A 346 -5.76 49.95 -10.38
C ALA A 346 -5.19 51.28 -9.82
N THR A 347 -5.67 51.70 -8.65
CA THR A 347 -5.47 53.07 -8.12
C THR A 347 -4.55 53.11 -6.89
N VAL A 348 -3.85 54.23 -6.71
CA VAL A 348 -2.89 54.45 -5.60
C VAL A 348 -3.57 54.86 -4.30
N VAL A 349 -3.11 54.30 -3.18
CA VAL A 349 -3.12 54.95 -1.85
C VAL A 349 -1.74 54.71 -1.21
N ALA A 350 -1.21 55.71 -0.50
CA ALA A 350 0.15 55.68 0.07
C ALA A 350 0.14 55.79 1.61
N SER A 351 1.20 55.29 2.26
CA SER A 351 1.61 55.67 3.63
C SER A 351 3.10 55.38 3.80
N ALA A 352 3.83 56.26 4.48
CA ALA A 352 5.28 56.21 4.63
C ALA A 352 5.73 55.78 6.05
N PRO A 353 6.93 55.22 6.25
CA PRO A 353 7.42 54.74 7.54
C PRO A 353 8.07 55.84 8.39
N THR A 354 8.23 55.61 9.70
CA THR A 354 8.96 56.53 10.59
C THR A 354 9.87 55.79 11.59
N THR A 355 11.17 55.91 11.35
CA THR A 355 12.35 55.77 12.23
C THR A 355 12.22 55.25 13.68
N SER A 356 13.12 54.34 14.08
CA SER A 356 14.27 54.71 14.97
C SER A 356 15.21 53.54 15.29
N ARG A 357 16.51 53.84 15.52
CA ARG A 357 17.52 52.97 16.16
C ARG A 357 18.71 53.80 16.67
N PRO A 358 19.02 53.75 17.97
CA PRO A 358 20.37 53.39 18.47
C PRO A 358 20.29 52.54 19.76
N ALA A 359 21.35 52.00 20.37
CA ALA A 359 22.68 51.55 19.94
C ALA A 359 23.25 50.60 21.05
N ALA A 360 24.45 50.04 20.86
CA ALA A 360 24.98 48.93 21.67
C ALA A 360 25.77 49.32 22.95
N THR A 361 25.76 48.41 23.93
CA THR A 361 26.84 48.12 24.91
C THR A 361 26.61 46.67 25.42
N ALA A 362 27.54 45.72 25.31
CA ALA A 362 28.83 45.52 26.01
C ALA A 362 28.73 44.60 27.25
N VAL A 363 29.68 43.67 27.40
CA VAL A 363 29.66 42.54 28.36
C VAL A 363 30.76 42.73 29.43
N PRO A 364 30.62 42.13 30.63
CA PRO A 364 31.78 41.44 31.24
C PRO A 364 31.46 40.06 31.85
N VAL A 365 32.50 39.36 32.33
CA VAL A 365 32.53 37.90 32.60
C VAL A 365 33.00 37.57 34.03
N THR A 366 32.40 36.56 34.68
CA THR A 366 32.87 35.77 35.85
C THR A 366 31.81 34.70 36.21
N SER A 367 32.05 33.58 36.91
CA SER A 367 33.23 32.71 37.14
C SER A 367 32.74 31.36 37.78
N ALA A 368 33.49 30.25 37.63
CA ALA A 368 33.19 28.90 38.18
C ALA A 368 33.77 28.70 39.63
N PRO A 369 33.83 27.51 40.30
CA PRO A 369 33.52 26.11 39.90
C PRO A 369 32.96 25.12 40.98
N ALA A 370 32.95 23.81 40.64
CA ALA A 370 33.13 22.59 41.49
C ALA A 370 31.93 21.79 42.08
N GLY A 371 32.08 20.44 42.13
CA GLY A 371 31.09 19.41 42.57
C GLY A 371 31.25 18.93 44.03
N PRO A 372 31.14 17.62 44.41
CA PRO A 372 31.02 16.37 43.64
C PRO A 372 29.89 15.38 44.11
N ALA A 373 29.94 14.09 43.70
CA ALA A 373 29.11 12.96 44.20
C ALA A 373 29.84 12.18 45.35
N PRO A 374 29.33 11.09 46.03
CA PRO A 374 28.73 9.86 45.43
C PRO A 374 27.71 9.01 46.29
N ALA A 375 27.39 7.80 45.76
CA ALA A 375 27.09 6.53 46.47
C ALA A 375 25.67 6.17 47.01
N ALA A 376 25.44 4.84 47.11
CA ALA A 376 24.28 4.12 47.67
C ALA A 376 24.75 2.75 48.25
N PRO A 377 24.03 2.08 49.19
CA PRO A 377 23.35 0.83 48.80
C PRO A 377 22.16 0.30 49.67
N LYS A 378 21.12 -0.25 48.99
CA LYS A 378 20.30 -1.47 49.29
C LYS A 378 19.43 -1.63 50.60
N PRO A 379 18.47 -2.59 50.63
CA PRO A 379 17.32 -2.65 51.58
C PRO A 379 17.44 -3.88 52.56
N PRO A 380 16.43 -4.42 53.34
CA PRO A 380 15.00 -4.69 53.04
C PRO A 380 13.96 -4.45 54.17
N LEU A 381 12.65 -4.68 53.91
CA LEU A 381 11.68 -5.48 54.73
C LEU A 381 10.18 -5.26 54.38
N GLN A 382 9.34 -6.24 54.74
CA GLN A 382 7.85 -6.31 54.74
C GLN A 382 7.41 -7.26 55.89
N PRO A 383 6.12 -7.37 56.28
CA PRO A 383 5.01 -6.41 56.33
C PRO A 383 4.47 -6.30 57.79
N PRO A 384 3.19 -5.93 58.06
CA PRO A 384 2.17 -6.99 58.20
C PRO A 384 0.73 -6.64 57.75
N ALA A 385 -0.14 -7.65 57.91
CA ALA A 385 -1.57 -7.81 57.56
C ALA A 385 -2.56 -6.76 58.19
N ALA A 386 -3.89 -6.78 57.97
CA ALA A 386 -4.77 -7.87 57.51
C ALA A 386 -6.15 -7.42 56.94
N ALA A 387 -6.96 -8.43 56.59
CA ALA A 387 -8.43 -8.49 56.49
C ALA A 387 -9.07 -8.55 55.08
N ALA A 388 -9.74 -9.68 54.82
CA ALA A 388 -10.72 -9.90 53.75
C ALA A 388 -12.05 -10.36 54.37
N PRO A 389 -13.17 -10.31 53.63
CA PRO A 389 -13.75 -11.54 53.08
C PRO A 389 -13.90 -11.44 51.54
N ALA A 390 -13.73 -12.48 50.71
CA ALA A 390 -14.16 -13.88 50.76
C ALA A 390 -15.68 -14.07 50.56
N ALA A 391 -16.18 -14.95 49.67
CA ALA A 391 -15.54 -15.63 48.53
C ALA A 391 -16.63 -16.15 47.56
N ALA A 392 -16.29 -16.28 46.28
CA ALA A 392 -17.01 -17.12 45.32
C ALA A 392 -16.06 -18.19 44.79
N ALA A 393 -16.52 -19.43 44.64
CA ALA A 393 -15.62 -20.59 44.57
C ALA A 393 -14.79 -20.65 43.28
N ALA A 394 -13.47 -20.81 43.43
CA ALA A 394 -12.62 -21.25 42.34
C ALA A 394 -12.86 -22.75 42.06
N ALA A 395 -12.78 -23.14 40.79
CA ALA A 395 -12.69 -24.55 40.42
C ALA A 395 -11.41 -25.17 41.01
N PRO A 396 -11.41 -26.47 41.37
CA PRO A 396 -10.22 -27.12 41.93
C PRO A 396 -9.05 -27.09 40.92
N PRO A 397 -7.79 -27.09 41.40
CA PRO A 397 -6.65 -27.23 40.51
C PRO A 397 -6.78 -28.53 39.71
N ALA A 398 -6.55 -28.46 38.40
CA ALA A 398 -6.53 -29.65 37.57
C ALA A 398 -5.52 -30.65 38.14
N ALA A 399 -5.94 -31.91 38.33
CA ALA A 399 -5.06 -32.97 38.78
C ALA A 399 -3.83 -33.04 37.85
N PRO A 400 -2.62 -33.35 38.38
CA PRO A 400 -1.43 -33.45 37.54
C PRO A 400 -1.72 -34.40 36.39
N ALA A 401 -1.55 -33.91 35.16
CA ALA A 401 -1.74 -34.71 33.97
C ALA A 401 -0.90 -35.99 34.13
N LYS A 402 -1.55 -37.15 33.98
CA LYS A 402 -0.85 -38.43 34.06
C LYS A 402 0.32 -38.39 33.09
N ARG A 403 1.48 -38.90 33.50
CA ARG A 403 2.51 -39.29 32.55
C ARG A 403 1.86 -40.25 31.57
N ASP A 404 1.70 -39.80 30.31
CA ASP A 404 2.25 -40.43 29.11
C ASP A 404 1.74 -39.75 27.82
N ASP A 405 0.58 -39.08 27.85
CA ASP A 405 -0.08 -38.46 26.67
C ASP A 405 0.44 -37.05 26.26
N LEU A 406 1.70 -36.71 26.57
CA LEU A 406 2.33 -35.51 26.00
C LEU A 406 2.80 -35.80 24.56
N PRO A 407 2.48 -34.96 23.56
CA PRO A 407 2.89 -35.22 22.18
C PRO A 407 4.42 -35.13 22.03
N GLY A 408 4.94 -35.84 21.03
CA GLY A 408 6.38 -35.95 20.77
C GLY A 408 7.13 -36.90 21.70
N ARG A 409 8.33 -37.28 21.27
CA ARG A 409 9.23 -38.18 21.99
C ARG A 409 10.00 -37.39 23.06
N GLU A 410 10.08 -37.88 24.29
CA GLU A 410 11.00 -37.30 25.28
C GLU A 410 12.44 -37.70 24.95
N ILE A 411 13.33 -36.71 24.85
CA ILE A 411 14.73 -36.89 24.43
C ILE A 411 15.73 -36.60 25.55
N SER A 412 15.34 -35.76 26.52
CA SER A 412 16.01 -35.59 27.82
C SER A 412 14.96 -35.09 28.84
N PRO A 413 15.25 -35.12 30.17
CA PRO A 413 14.24 -34.81 31.18
C PRO A 413 13.59 -33.43 30.98
N GLY A 414 12.29 -33.41 30.65
CA GLY A 414 11.54 -32.19 30.38
C GLY A 414 11.74 -31.56 28.99
N VAL A 415 12.44 -32.24 28.06
CA VAL A 415 12.61 -31.80 26.67
C VAL A 415 12.02 -32.85 25.71
N ARG A 416 11.09 -32.41 24.85
CA ARG A 416 10.45 -33.28 23.85
C ARG A 416 10.78 -32.86 22.42
N GLU A 417 10.93 -33.85 21.56
CA GLU A 417 11.05 -33.75 20.11
C GLU A 417 9.68 -34.02 19.47
N LEU A 418 9.11 -33.01 18.82
CA LEU A 418 7.84 -33.09 18.09
C LEU A 418 8.13 -32.91 16.59
N THR A 419 7.72 -33.88 15.78
CA THR A 419 7.72 -33.76 14.31
C THR A 419 6.30 -33.49 13.83
N PHE A 420 6.10 -32.39 13.11
CA PHE A 420 4.80 -31.98 12.58
C PHE A 420 4.56 -32.56 11.17
N ALA A 421 3.31 -32.50 10.69
CA ALA A 421 2.89 -33.13 9.43
C ALA A 421 3.50 -32.49 8.16
N ASP A 422 4.07 -31.29 8.26
CA ASP A 422 4.84 -30.62 7.20
C ASP A 422 6.33 -31.03 7.16
N GLY A 423 6.76 -31.82 8.14
CA GLY A 423 8.15 -32.25 8.35
C GLY A 423 8.99 -31.28 9.19
N SER A 424 8.40 -30.23 9.76
CA SER A 424 9.10 -29.36 10.72
C SER A 424 9.28 -30.06 12.08
N ILE A 425 10.30 -29.67 12.84
CA ILE A 425 10.72 -30.32 14.08
C ILE A 425 10.90 -29.27 15.18
N TYR A 426 10.21 -29.46 16.30
CA TYR A 426 10.44 -28.73 17.55
C TYR A 426 11.22 -29.59 18.56
N ARG A 427 12.16 -28.98 19.29
CA ARG A 427 12.87 -29.59 20.43
C ARG A 427 12.88 -28.62 21.60
N GLY A 428 12.13 -28.89 22.66
CA GLY A 428 12.07 -27.97 23.80
C GLY A 428 11.12 -28.37 24.90
N GLY A 429 10.86 -27.40 25.79
CA GLY A 429 9.93 -27.55 26.90
C GLY A 429 8.46 -27.55 26.47
N MET A 430 7.62 -28.18 27.29
CA MET A 430 6.19 -28.35 27.04
C MET A 430 5.38 -28.01 28.28
N ARG A 431 4.20 -27.41 28.10
CA ARG A 431 3.18 -27.23 29.15
C ARG A 431 1.84 -27.73 28.63
N GLY A 432 1.44 -28.92 29.07
CA GLY A 432 0.30 -29.61 28.47
C GLY A 432 0.58 -29.85 26.98
N LEU A 433 -0.35 -29.46 26.10
CA LEU A 433 -0.19 -29.58 24.66
C LEU A 433 0.55 -28.39 24.00
N SER A 434 0.96 -27.38 24.78
CA SER A 434 1.57 -26.14 24.29
C SER A 434 3.10 -26.15 24.39
N LEU A 435 3.78 -25.59 23.37
CA LEU A 435 5.21 -25.27 23.44
C LEU A 435 5.44 -24.23 24.56
N HIS A 436 6.41 -24.46 25.45
CA HIS A 436 6.60 -23.60 26.63
C HIS A 436 8.03 -23.63 27.19
N GLY A 437 8.59 -22.46 27.51
CA GLY A 437 9.98 -22.33 27.93
C GLY A 437 10.94 -22.38 26.74
N LYS A 438 12.17 -22.82 26.95
CA LYS A 438 13.20 -22.81 25.89
C LYS A 438 13.02 -23.95 24.88
N GLY A 439 13.21 -23.63 23.61
CA GLY A 439 13.22 -24.63 22.54
C GLY A 439 13.86 -24.15 21.24
N GLU A 440 14.17 -25.13 20.39
CA GLU A 440 14.53 -24.98 18.98
C GLU A 440 13.30 -25.36 18.14
N TYR A 441 13.02 -24.62 17.07
CA TYR A 441 12.00 -24.97 16.07
C TYR A 441 12.58 -24.78 14.67
N THR A 442 12.84 -25.91 14.00
CA THR A 442 13.45 -25.96 12.67
C THR A 442 12.41 -26.44 11.66
N SER A 443 12.16 -25.64 10.63
CA SER A 443 11.29 -25.96 9.50
C SER A 443 12.06 -25.83 8.18
N LYS A 444 11.37 -25.99 7.04
CA LYS A 444 11.96 -25.70 5.72
C LYS A 444 12.11 -24.20 5.45
N ALA A 445 11.30 -23.35 6.10
CA ALA A 445 11.20 -21.92 5.82
C ALA A 445 11.82 -21.02 6.90
N PHE A 446 12.21 -21.58 8.04
CA PHE A 446 12.89 -20.87 9.13
C PHE A 446 13.57 -21.82 10.13
N GLN A 447 14.50 -21.27 10.89
CA GLN A 447 15.00 -21.83 12.15
C GLN A 447 14.76 -20.81 13.27
N TYR A 448 14.30 -21.26 14.44
CA TYR A 448 14.17 -20.42 15.64
C TYR A 448 14.78 -21.12 16.84
N GLN A 449 15.46 -20.36 17.70
CA GLN A 449 15.96 -20.81 19.00
C GLN A 449 15.68 -19.73 20.04
N GLY A 450 14.86 -20.03 21.05
CA GLY A 450 14.46 -19.03 22.04
C GLY A 450 13.38 -19.49 23.00
N GLU A 451 12.67 -18.53 23.59
CA GLU A 451 11.61 -18.77 24.57
C GLU A 451 10.20 -18.82 23.94
N PHE A 452 9.39 -19.74 24.45
CA PHE A 452 8.02 -20.01 24.02
C PHE A 452 7.05 -19.89 25.20
N LYS A 453 5.81 -19.51 24.91
CA LYS A 453 4.75 -19.33 25.89
C LYS A 453 3.39 -19.61 25.25
N GLU A 454 2.74 -20.64 25.77
CA GLU A 454 1.43 -21.11 25.30
C GLU A 454 1.38 -21.34 23.77
N GLY A 455 2.47 -21.88 23.21
CA GLY A 455 2.61 -22.22 21.79
C GLY A 455 3.30 -21.15 20.92
N LEU A 456 3.33 -19.89 21.35
CA LEU A 456 3.90 -18.76 20.60
C LEU A 456 5.35 -18.47 21.03
N LYS A 457 6.18 -17.87 20.16
CA LYS A 457 7.48 -17.29 20.58
C LYS A 457 7.22 -16.04 21.44
N ASP A 458 7.80 -15.98 22.63
CA ASP A 458 7.60 -14.90 23.61
C ASP A 458 8.82 -14.86 24.55
N GLY A 459 9.47 -13.70 24.68
CA GLY A 459 10.78 -13.58 25.32
C GLY A 459 11.95 -13.63 24.32
N PRO A 460 13.21 -13.71 24.79
CA PRO A 460 14.38 -13.60 23.93
C PRO A 460 14.57 -14.80 23.00
N GLY A 461 15.03 -14.54 21.78
CA GLY A 461 15.38 -15.59 20.82
C GLY A 461 16.14 -15.11 19.58
N VAL A 462 16.57 -16.09 18.80
CA VAL A 462 17.18 -15.93 17.47
C VAL A 462 16.27 -16.57 16.44
N TYR A 463 15.99 -15.87 15.35
CA TYR A 463 15.23 -16.38 14.20
C TYR A 463 16.06 -16.22 12.93
N VAL A 464 16.05 -17.22 12.05
CA VAL A 464 16.68 -17.20 10.73
C VAL A 464 15.61 -17.57 9.70
N TRP A 465 15.40 -16.73 8.69
CA TRP A 465 14.45 -16.93 7.60
C TRP A 465 15.06 -17.73 6.44
N GLU A 466 14.22 -18.33 5.58
CA GLU A 466 14.63 -19.07 4.37
C GLU A 466 15.56 -18.27 3.44
N ASN A 467 15.38 -16.95 3.38
CA ASN A 467 16.18 -16.04 2.56
C ASN A 467 17.59 -15.76 3.12
N GLY A 468 17.89 -16.18 4.36
CA GLY A 468 19.15 -15.92 5.06
C GLY A 468 19.15 -14.70 5.99
N ASP A 469 18.05 -13.95 6.09
CA ASP A 469 17.90 -12.92 7.11
C ASP A 469 17.96 -13.55 8.52
N ARG A 470 18.51 -12.81 9.48
CA ARG A 470 18.59 -13.22 10.89
C ARG A 470 18.18 -12.09 11.82
N TYR A 471 17.31 -12.39 12.78
CA TYR A 471 16.98 -11.54 13.91
C TYR A 471 17.48 -12.14 15.22
N GLU A 472 17.92 -11.30 16.14
CA GLU A 472 18.28 -11.64 17.51
C GLU A 472 17.75 -10.56 18.46
N GLY A 473 16.90 -10.94 19.42
CA GLY A 473 16.26 -10.00 20.33
C GLY A 473 14.98 -10.55 20.97
N ASP A 474 14.16 -9.65 21.50
CA ASP A 474 12.90 -9.99 22.17
C ASP A 474 11.78 -10.35 21.17
N PHE A 475 10.95 -11.33 21.51
CA PHE A 475 9.71 -11.68 20.83
C PHE A 475 8.50 -11.43 21.73
N ALA A 476 7.37 -11.09 21.13
CA ALA A 476 6.07 -11.11 21.78
C ALA A 476 5.00 -11.64 20.81
N ASN A 477 4.25 -12.65 21.23
CA ASN A 477 3.19 -13.28 20.42
C ASN A 477 3.64 -13.62 18.98
N ASP A 478 4.69 -14.44 18.86
CA ASP A 478 5.33 -14.89 17.61
C ASP A 478 6.09 -13.83 16.79
N ARG A 479 6.06 -12.54 17.14
CA ARG A 479 6.71 -11.47 16.37
C ARG A 479 7.90 -10.82 17.11
N PRO A 480 8.99 -10.43 16.40
CA PRO A 480 10.04 -9.57 16.95
C PRO A 480 9.46 -8.29 17.57
N SER A 481 9.77 -8.00 18.84
CA SER A 481 9.18 -6.86 19.57
C SER A 481 9.94 -6.54 20.85
N GLY A 482 10.54 -5.35 20.93
CA GLY A 482 11.38 -4.91 22.04
C GLY A 482 12.66 -4.28 21.51
N LYS A 483 13.81 -4.68 22.07
CA LYS A 483 15.12 -4.41 21.45
C LYS A 483 15.58 -5.63 20.66
N GLY A 484 16.26 -5.38 19.55
CA GLY A 484 16.89 -6.45 18.79
C GLY A 484 17.73 -5.97 17.61
N LYS A 485 18.35 -6.95 16.97
CA LYS A 485 19.33 -6.80 15.91
C LYS A 485 18.91 -7.62 14.69
N TYR A 486 18.87 -6.97 13.52
CA TYR A 486 18.74 -7.63 12.23
C TYR A 486 20.10 -7.69 11.54
N LEU A 487 20.39 -8.83 10.92
CA LEU A 487 21.38 -9.02 9.87
C LEU A 487 20.61 -9.50 8.64
N PHE A 488 20.62 -8.70 7.58
CA PHE A 488 19.91 -9.02 6.34
C PHE A 488 20.79 -9.83 5.40
N ALA A 489 20.18 -10.65 4.54
CA ALA A 489 20.86 -11.46 3.53
C ALA A 489 21.65 -10.62 2.50
N SER A 490 21.31 -9.33 2.38
CA SER A 490 22.08 -8.33 1.62
C SER A 490 23.45 -7.99 2.22
N GLY A 491 23.69 -8.32 3.49
CA GLY A 491 24.82 -7.87 4.30
C GLY A 491 24.57 -6.55 5.04
N ASP A 492 23.38 -5.95 4.90
CA ASP A 492 22.97 -4.79 5.72
C ASP A 492 22.65 -5.24 7.15
N THR A 493 22.75 -4.34 8.13
CA THR A 493 22.45 -4.60 9.54
C THR A 493 21.65 -3.47 10.17
N TYR A 494 20.87 -3.80 11.20
CA TYR A 494 20.18 -2.85 12.08
C TYR A 494 20.25 -3.30 13.53
N GLU A 495 20.35 -2.37 14.48
CA GLU A 495 20.24 -2.62 15.92
C GLU A 495 19.44 -1.50 16.60
N GLY A 496 18.34 -1.82 17.29
CA GLY A 496 17.46 -0.80 17.87
C GLY A 496 16.08 -1.26 18.31
N ASP A 497 15.09 -0.35 18.27
CA ASP A 497 13.68 -0.61 18.58
C ASP A 497 12.95 -1.37 17.45
N VAL A 498 12.27 -2.45 17.83
CA VAL A 498 11.48 -3.27 16.91
C VAL A 498 10.09 -3.50 17.50
N LYS A 499 9.05 -3.49 16.68
CA LYS A 499 7.67 -3.72 17.11
C LYS A 499 6.92 -4.57 16.09
N ALA A 500 6.43 -5.73 16.53
CA ALA A 500 5.65 -6.66 15.72
C ALA A 500 6.30 -7.06 14.37
N GLY A 501 7.63 -7.16 14.32
CA GLY A 501 8.43 -7.43 13.12
C GLY A 501 8.95 -6.19 12.39
N ILE A 502 8.44 -4.99 12.70
CA ILE A 502 8.82 -3.75 12.01
C ILE A 502 9.89 -3.00 12.82
N ILE A 503 10.96 -2.58 12.14
CA ILE A 503 11.96 -1.63 12.66
C ILE A 503 11.34 -0.23 12.80
N VAL A 504 11.39 0.32 14.01
CA VAL A 504 10.76 1.59 14.40
C VAL A 504 11.63 2.34 15.42
N GLY A 505 11.12 3.40 16.06
CA GLY A 505 11.73 3.99 17.26
C GLY A 505 13.13 4.55 16.99
N ARG A 506 14.11 4.22 17.85
CA ARG A 506 15.53 4.58 17.66
C ARG A 506 16.41 3.36 17.47
N GLY A 507 17.37 3.49 16.55
CA GLY A 507 18.39 2.48 16.30
C GLY A 507 19.50 2.98 15.39
N THR A 508 20.38 2.06 15.04
CA THR A 508 21.49 2.28 14.10
C THR A 508 21.41 1.24 12.99
N SER A 509 21.45 1.68 11.73
CA SER A 509 21.61 0.81 10.56
C SER A 509 22.97 1.01 9.91
N VAL A 510 23.64 -0.08 9.52
CA VAL A 510 24.87 -0.06 8.73
C VAL A 510 24.63 -0.86 7.45
N THR A 511 24.86 -0.24 6.29
CA THR A 511 24.72 -0.94 5.00
C THR A 511 25.90 -1.88 4.75
N LYS A 512 25.72 -2.86 3.85
CA LYS A 512 26.80 -3.73 3.36
C LYS A 512 28.00 -2.96 2.81
N ASP A 513 27.78 -1.73 2.34
CA ASP A 513 28.81 -0.86 1.78
C ASP A 513 29.48 0.03 2.85
N GLY A 514 28.98 0.04 4.08
CA GLY A 514 29.57 0.75 5.22
C GLY A 514 29.01 2.15 5.50
N ASP A 515 27.98 2.58 4.76
CA ASP A 515 27.20 3.76 5.16
C ASP A 515 26.47 3.46 6.48
N THR A 516 26.47 4.41 7.41
CA THR A 516 25.85 4.25 8.74
C THR A 516 24.83 5.35 8.99
N PHE A 517 23.66 5.00 9.50
CA PHE A 517 22.68 5.95 10.02
C PHE A 517 22.32 5.62 11.48
N ASP A 518 22.46 6.60 12.37
CA ASP A 518 22.07 6.56 13.78
C ASP A 518 20.96 7.60 13.99
N GLY A 519 19.78 7.16 14.42
CA GLY A 519 18.63 8.06 14.55
C GLY A 519 17.29 7.36 14.69
N SER A 520 16.25 8.03 14.19
CA SER A 520 14.86 7.57 14.29
C SER A 520 14.38 6.83 13.04
N PHE A 521 13.48 5.86 13.23
CA PHE A 521 12.98 4.96 12.19
C PHE A 521 11.45 4.83 12.22
N VAL A 522 10.85 4.73 11.03
CA VAL A 522 9.43 4.39 10.81
C VAL A 522 9.36 3.45 9.61
N ASP A 523 8.60 2.36 9.73
CA ASP A 523 8.37 1.35 8.68
C ASP A 523 9.67 0.87 8.00
N GLY A 524 10.67 0.52 8.82
CA GLY A 524 11.98 0.04 8.35
C GLY A 524 12.93 1.10 7.82
N LYS A 525 12.52 2.38 7.75
CA LYS A 525 13.28 3.44 7.07
C LYS A 525 13.68 4.58 8.00
N PRO A 526 14.85 5.20 7.80
CA PRO A 526 15.21 6.47 8.44
C PRO A 526 14.11 7.54 8.28
N HIS A 527 13.64 8.07 9.41
CA HIS A 527 12.53 9.03 9.48
C HIS A 527 12.64 9.87 10.76
N GLY A 528 12.40 11.19 10.68
CA GLY A 528 12.66 12.10 11.78
C GLY A 528 14.13 12.49 11.84
N THR A 529 14.69 12.76 13.02
CA THR A 529 16.07 13.22 13.15
C THR A 529 17.08 12.07 13.23
N GLY A 530 18.28 12.29 12.66
CA GLY A 530 19.42 11.40 12.82
C GLY A 530 20.72 11.93 12.20
N VAL A 531 21.75 11.10 12.24
CA VAL A 531 23.09 11.33 11.71
C VAL A 531 23.41 10.25 10.68
N TYR A 532 23.54 10.65 9.41
CA TYR A 532 24.04 9.79 8.34
C TYR A 532 25.55 9.99 8.17
N ARG A 533 26.30 8.90 8.01
CA ARG A 533 27.76 8.88 7.78
C ARG A 533 28.01 8.03 6.54
N PHE A 534 28.58 8.64 5.52
CA PHE A 534 28.87 7.97 4.25
C PHE A 534 30.24 7.29 4.29
N LYS A 535 30.38 6.16 3.58
CA LYS A 535 31.65 5.46 3.34
C LYS A 535 32.71 6.35 2.66
N SER A 536 32.28 7.38 1.92
CA SER A 536 33.16 8.42 1.37
C SER A 536 33.95 9.17 2.45
N GLY A 537 33.32 9.33 3.63
CA GLY A 537 33.73 10.17 4.76
C GLY A 537 32.89 11.43 4.93
N ASP A 538 31.88 11.65 4.08
CA ASP A 538 30.91 12.75 4.24
C ASP A 538 29.92 12.44 5.39
N ARG A 539 29.24 13.48 5.90
CA ARG A 539 28.27 13.36 7.01
C ARG A 539 27.07 14.26 6.80
N TYR A 540 25.88 13.80 7.22
CA TYR A 540 24.68 14.62 7.36
C TYR A 540 24.14 14.54 8.78
N GLU A 541 23.67 15.67 9.30
CA GLU A 541 23.01 15.81 10.60
C GLU A 541 21.68 16.55 10.37
N GLY A 542 20.53 15.91 10.57
CA GLY A 542 19.25 16.58 10.31
C GLY A 542 18.03 15.68 10.18
N GLU A 543 17.00 16.24 9.56
CA GLU A 543 15.71 15.63 9.30
C GLU A 543 15.78 14.67 8.08
N MET A 544 15.11 13.54 8.22
CA MET A 544 14.98 12.45 7.27
C MET A 544 13.51 12.11 7.07
N ALA A 545 13.12 11.74 5.85
CA ALA A 545 11.81 11.14 5.58
C ALA A 545 11.94 10.05 4.52
N GLN A 546 11.40 8.87 4.80
CA GLN A 546 11.38 7.71 3.91
C GLN A 546 12.78 7.34 3.37
N GLY A 547 13.79 7.32 4.26
CA GLY A 547 15.17 6.96 3.92
C GLY A 547 16.00 8.06 3.25
N LYS A 548 15.44 9.25 3.02
CA LYS A 548 16.14 10.37 2.37
C LYS A 548 16.22 11.59 3.26
N MET A 549 17.26 12.40 3.08
CA MET A 549 17.36 13.75 3.67
C MET A 549 16.22 14.61 3.13
N ASN A 550 15.38 15.09 4.05
CA ASN A 550 14.15 15.83 3.76
C ASN A 550 13.82 16.68 4.99
N GLY A 551 13.66 17.99 4.81
CA GLY A 551 13.53 18.93 5.93
C GLY A 551 14.87 19.60 6.26
N LYS A 552 15.03 20.11 7.47
CA LYS A 552 16.22 20.88 7.89
C LYS A 552 17.39 19.98 8.21
N GLY A 553 18.59 20.38 7.80
CA GLY A 553 19.81 19.67 8.15
C GLY A 553 21.10 20.41 7.85
N ARG A 554 22.21 19.73 8.12
CA ARG A 554 23.58 20.14 7.85
C ARG A 554 24.34 19.00 7.19
N TYR A 555 24.72 19.18 5.93
CA TYR A 555 25.66 18.31 5.22
C TYR A 555 27.09 18.82 5.41
N ILE A 556 28.03 17.90 5.56
CA ILE A 556 29.46 18.15 5.81
C ILE A 556 30.22 17.25 4.83
N ALA A 557 30.87 17.86 3.85
CA ALA A 557 31.76 17.15 2.95
C ALA A 557 33.06 16.78 3.67
N LYS A 558 33.67 15.66 3.28
CA LYS A 558 35.01 15.23 3.72
C LYS A 558 36.10 16.28 3.45
N GLY A 559 35.91 17.14 2.44
CA GLY A 559 36.81 18.26 2.15
C GLY A 559 36.75 19.42 3.18
N GLY A 560 35.75 19.44 4.07
CA GLY A 560 35.53 20.50 5.06
C GLY A 560 34.42 21.47 4.71
N ASP A 561 33.91 21.46 3.47
CA ASP A 561 32.75 22.27 3.05
C ASP A 561 31.47 21.85 3.80
N VAL A 562 30.65 22.81 4.20
CA VAL A 562 29.43 22.59 5.00
C VAL A 562 28.24 23.29 4.35
N ILE A 563 27.14 22.57 4.16
CA ILE A 563 25.87 23.13 3.67
C ILE A 563 24.81 22.97 4.75
N GLN A 564 24.24 24.07 5.23
CA GLN A 564 23.16 24.09 6.22
C GLN A 564 21.91 24.76 5.64
N GLY A 565 20.77 24.09 5.71
CA GLY A 565 19.53 24.62 5.11
C GLY A 565 18.40 23.61 5.08
N SER A 566 17.46 23.81 4.16
CA SER A 566 16.41 22.83 3.86
C SER A 566 16.90 21.87 2.77
N PHE A 567 16.54 20.59 2.91
CA PHE A 567 16.86 19.52 1.97
C PHE A 567 15.57 18.90 1.43
N GLN A 568 15.57 18.51 0.16
CA GLN A 568 14.52 17.75 -0.49
C GLN A 568 15.13 16.61 -1.31
N ASN A 569 14.69 15.38 -1.07
CA ASN A 569 15.17 14.17 -1.74
C ASN A 569 16.71 14.02 -1.79
N GLY A 570 17.42 14.41 -0.73
CA GLY A 570 18.90 14.34 -0.68
C GLY A 570 19.64 15.57 -1.21
N LYS A 571 18.96 16.61 -1.69
CA LYS A 571 19.57 17.84 -2.23
C LYS A 571 19.22 19.07 -1.39
N PRO A 572 20.13 20.03 -1.17
CA PRO A 572 19.77 21.31 -0.55
C PRO A 572 18.93 22.15 -1.52
N GLU A 573 17.83 22.72 -1.04
CA GLU A 573 16.86 23.49 -1.83
C GLU A 573 16.33 24.70 -1.06
N GLY A 574 16.36 25.88 -1.71
CA GLY A 574 15.91 27.15 -1.14
C GLY A 574 16.98 27.83 -0.29
N GLN A 575 16.54 28.62 0.69
CA GLN A 575 17.45 29.43 1.51
C GLN A 575 18.36 28.55 2.40
N GLY A 576 19.65 28.82 2.37
CA GLY A 576 20.67 28.10 3.14
C GLY A 576 22.00 28.85 3.26
N ILE A 577 22.91 28.23 3.99
CA ILE A 577 24.28 28.70 4.24
C ILE A 577 25.25 27.66 3.67
N TYR A 578 26.14 28.09 2.79
CA TYR A 578 27.30 27.32 2.34
C TYR A 578 28.55 27.90 3.01
N THR A 579 29.30 27.08 3.75
CA THR A 579 30.61 27.45 4.28
C THR A 579 31.66 26.63 3.56
N PHE A 580 32.60 27.29 2.89
CA PHE A 580 33.69 26.65 2.17
C PHE A 580 34.85 26.32 3.11
N SER A 581 35.59 25.26 2.79
CA SER A 581 36.79 24.81 3.50
C SER A 581 37.94 25.83 3.52
N ASN A 582 37.93 26.83 2.63
CA ASN A 582 38.86 27.97 2.65
C ASN A 582 38.46 29.08 3.66
N GLY A 583 37.28 28.99 4.28
CA GLY A 583 36.72 29.99 5.20
C GLY A 583 35.74 30.98 4.57
N ASP A 584 35.54 30.95 3.25
CA ASP A 584 34.50 31.74 2.58
C ASP A 584 33.09 31.23 2.99
N ARG A 585 32.08 32.11 2.91
CA ARG A 585 30.69 31.77 3.26
C ARG A 585 29.69 32.40 2.29
N TYR A 586 28.66 31.67 1.90
CA TYR A 586 27.51 32.19 1.17
C TYR A 586 26.23 31.99 1.97
N GLU A 587 25.33 32.97 1.93
CA GLU A 587 24.00 32.97 2.55
C GLU A 587 22.96 33.39 1.49
N GLY A 588 22.05 32.50 1.10
CA GLY A 588 21.06 32.78 0.05
C GLY A 588 20.41 31.52 -0.54
N ASP A 589 19.91 31.61 -1.76
CA ASP A 589 19.31 30.45 -2.45
C ASP A 589 20.37 29.43 -2.88
N ILE A 590 20.19 28.17 -2.46
CA ILE A 590 20.97 27.01 -2.88
C ILE A 590 20.00 26.02 -3.52
N ARG A 591 20.33 25.48 -4.71
CA ARG A 591 19.53 24.43 -5.37
C ARG A 591 20.43 23.35 -5.95
N GLY A 592 20.19 22.09 -5.62
CA GLY A 592 21.02 20.96 -6.04
C GLY A 592 22.51 21.05 -5.62
N GLY A 593 22.86 21.95 -4.69
CA GLY A 593 24.23 22.29 -4.30
C GLY A 593 24.84 23.52 -5.01
N ALA A 594 24.20 24.05 -6.06
CA ALA A 594 24.63 25.28 -6.72
C ALA A 594 24.11 26.52 -5.99
N LEU A 595 24.98 27.53 -5.81
CA LEU A 595 24.58 28.84 -5.30
C LEU A 595 23.89 29.62 -6.43
N THR A 596 22.69 30.14 -6.16
CA THR A 596 21.82 30.74 -7.19
C THR A 596 20.91 31.81 -6.58
N GLY A 597 19.91 32.30 -7.33
CA GLY A 597 18.90 33.23 -6.81
C GLY A 597 19.50 34.50 -6.23
N LYS A 598 19.06 34.91 -5.04
CA LYS A 598 19.64 36.07 -4.32
C LYS A 598 20.39 35.62 -3.07
N GLY A 599 21.51 36.26 -2.80
CA GLY A 599 22.28 36.00 -1.60
C GLY A 599 23.49 36.92 -1.39
N THR A 600 24.18 36.66 -0.29
CA THR A 600 25.42 37.35 0.13
C THR A 600 26.57 36.36 0.13
N TYR A 601 27.67 36.69 -0.54
CA TYR A 601 28.95 35.99 -0.45
C TYR A 601 29.90 36.81 0.43
N PHE A 602 30.58 36.13 1.36
CA PHE A 602 31.61 36.67 2.25
C PHE A 602 32.90 35.90 1.98
N HIS A 603 33.97 36.59 1.58
CA HIS A 603 35.29 35.98 1.52
C HIS A 603 36.02 36.06 2.86
N ALA A 604 36.86 35.08 3.17
CA ALA A 604 37.77 35.07 4.31
C ALA A 604 38.76 36.25 4.30
N SER A 605 38.99 36.87 3.13
CA SER A 605 39.77 38.10 2.94
C SER A 605 39.03 39.39 3.35
N GLY A 606 37.77 39.31 3.78
CA GLY A 606 36.95 40.47 4.16
C GLY A 606 36.20 41.14 2.99
N LEU A 607 36.37 40.65 1.76
CA LEU A 607 35.56 41.07 0.61
C LEU A 607 34.12 40.52 0.75
N LYS A 608 33.12 41.27 0.27
CA LYS A 608 31.71 40.86 0.30
C LYS A 608 31.04 41.12 -1.05
N TYR A 609 30.18 40.22 -1.51
CA TYR A 609 29.22 40.45 -2.58
C TYR A 609 27.79 40.28 -2.06
N GLU A 610 26.84 41.06 -2.54
CA GLU A 610 25.39 40.90 -2.29
C GLU A 610 24.64 41.18 -3.58
N GLY A 611 23.83 40.24 -4.06
CA GLY A 611 23.17 40.37 -5.34
C GLY A 611 22.59 39.07 -5.86
N GLU A 612 22.42 38.99 -7.17
CA GLU A 612 21.97 37.79 -7.87
C GLU A 612 23.15 36.85 -8.22
N MET A 613 22.89 35.54 -8.18
CA MET A 613 23.91 34.51 -8.39
C MET A 613 23.42 33.47 -9.42
N ALA A 614 24.33 33.01 -10.27
CA ALA A 614 24.12 31.90 -11.18
C ALA A 614 25.35 30.96 -11.16
N GLU A 615 25.13 29.67 -10.94
CA GLU A 615 26.18 28.63 -10.95
C GLU A 615 27.40 28.98 -10.06
N GLY A 616 27.16 29.59 -8.89
CA GLY A 616 28.23 30.02 -7.99
C GLY A 616 28.92 31.34 -8.35
N ARG A 617 28.46 32.08 -9.37
CA ARG A 617 29.05 33.35 -9.83
C ARG A 617 28.08 34.53 -9.68
N PRO A 618 28.58 35.74 -9.32
CA PRO A 618 27.82 37.00 -9.43
C PRO A 618 27.20 37.19 -10.82
N GLN A 619 25.93 37.58 -10.85
CA GLN A 619 25.16 37.78 -12.08
C GLN A 619 24.09 38.85 -11.84
N GLY A 620 23.63 39.55 -12.87
CA GLY A 620 22.54 40.52 -12.72
C GLY A 620 22.96 41.70 -11.84
N LEU A 621 22.03 42.28 -11.07
CA LEU A 621 22.34 43.44 -10.22
C LEU A 621 22.92 43.00 -8.86
N GLY A 622 23.96 43.72 -8.42
CA GLY A 622 24.56 43.49 -7.10
C GLY A 622 25.51 44.60 -6.64
N VAL A 623 26.08 44.38 -5.46
CA VAL A 623 27.03 45.27 -4.79
C VAL A 623 28.22 44.44 -4.31
N PHE A 624 29.43 44.90 -4.58
CA PHE A 624 30.69 44.28 -4.16
C PHE A 624 31.47 45.24 -3.26
N TRP A 625 31.67 44.90 -1.99
CA TRP A 625 32.47 45.68 -1.04
C TRP A 625 33.91 45.17 -0.99
N PHE A 626 34.84 46.12 -0.99
CA PHE A 626 36.26 45.89 -0.82
C PHE A 626 36.65 46.01 0.65
N ALA A 627 37.80 45.44 1.04
CA ALA A 627 38.27 45.41 2.43
C ALA A 627 38.62 46.81 2.99
N ASP A 628 38.76 47.82 2.13
CA ASP A 628 38.92 49.23 2.51
C ASP A 628 37.58 49.96 2.75
N GLY A 629 36.44 49.27 2.63
CA GLY A 629 35.10 49.85 2.80
C GLY A 629 34.58 50.64 1.59
N THR A 630 35.31 50.71 0.48
CA THR A 630 34.74 51.11 -0.82
C THR A 630 33.84 50.00 -1.37
N ARG A 631 32.98 50.32 -2.35
CA ARG A 631 32.12 49.31 -3.00
C ARG A 631 31.82 49.64 -4.45
N PHE A 632 31.65 48.62 -5.27
CA PHE A 632 31.13 48.71 -6.63
C PHE A 632 29.64 48.35 -6.63
N GLU A 633 28.79 49.22 -7.16
CA GLU A 633 27.35 48.98 -7.36
C GLU A 633 27.06 48.88 -8.86
N GLY A 634 26.53 47.75 -9.35
CA GLY A 634 26.37 47.57 -10.79
C GLY A 634 25.76 46.26 -11.26
N ALA A 635 25.82 46.05 -12.58
CA ALA A 635 25.41 44.82 -13.24
C ALA A 635 26.63 43.92 -13.52
N PHE A 636 26.51 42.63 -13.19
CA PHE A 636 27.54 41.59 -13.31
C PHE A 636 27.14 40.54 -14.35
N GLU A 637 28.13 40.04 -15.08
CA GLU A 637 27.96 39.08 -16.18
C GLU A 637 29.05 38.01 -16.10
N ASN A 638 28.64 36.76 -15.80
CA ASN A 638 29.53 35.63 -15.59
C ASN A 638 30.58 35.86 -14.48
N GLY A 639 30.14 36.43 -13.35
CA GLY A 639 31.00 36.75 -12.21
C GLY A 639 31.73 38.08 -12.36
N LEU A 640 33.02 38.09 -12.01
CA LEU A 640 33.89 39.26 -12.13
C LEU A 640 34.59 39.35 -13.51
N VAL A 641 34.23 38.50 -14.47
CA VAL A 641 34.74 38.56 -15.86
C VAL A 641 34.34 39.89 -16.50
N LYS A 642 33.10 40.34 -16.26
CA LYS A 642 32.56 41.58 -16.83
C LYS A 642 31.50 42.17 -15.89
N ALA A 643 31.71 43.39 -15.42
CA ALA A 643 30.69 44.15 -14.68
C ALA A 643 30.72 45.64 -15.06
N ARG A 644 29.59 46.34 -14.93
CA ARG A 644 29.46 47.79 -15.22
C ARG A 644 28.59 48.49 -14.18
N GLY A 645 29.04 49.64 -13.68
CA GLY A 645 28.35 50.35 -12.61
C GLY A 645 29.12 51.58 -12.10
N ASP A 646 28.93 51.90 -10.82
CA ASP A 646 29.66 52.95 -10.11
C ASP A 646 30.57 52.33 -9.05
N MET A 647 31.82 52.81 -8.97
CA MET A 647 32.60 52.74 -7.75
C MET A 647 32.12 53.83 -6.78
N VAL A 648 31.80 53.44 -5.55
CA VAL A 648 31.34 54.32 -4.48
C VAL A 648 32.31 54.28 -3.31
N ARG A 649 32.86 55.44 -2.94
CA ARG A 649 33.77 55.58 -1.80
C ARG A 649 33.03 55.62 -0.46
N GLN A 650 33.80 55.58 0.64
CA GLN A 650 33.26 55.75 2.00
C GLN A 650 32.51 57.08 2.21
N ASP A 651 32.92 58.15 1.53
CA ASP A 651 32.27 59.47 1.56
C ASP A 651 30.97 59.55 0.74
N GLY A 652 30.60 58.46 0.05
CA GLY A 652 29.44 58.40 -0.84
C GLY A 652 29.68 58.92 -2.26
N SER A 653 30.87 59.45 -2.58
CA SER A 653 31.20 59.90 -3.93
C SER A 653 31.21 58.73 -4.92
N ARG A 654 30.61 58.95 -6.10
CA ARG A 654 30.48 57.96 -7.19
C ARG A 654 31.41 58.30 -8.35
N ILE A 655 32.02 57.29 -8.96
CA ILE A 655 32.73 57.37 -10.24
C ILE A 655 32.34 56.14 -11.07
N ARG A 656 32.02 56.32 -12.35
CA ARG A 656 31.71 55.19 -13.25
C ARG A 656 32.88 54.22 -13.34
N ALA A 657 32.58 52.94 -13.34
CA ALA A 657 33.59 51.89 -13.43
C ALA A 657 33.09 50.67 -14.21
N GLU A 658 34.03 49.93 -14.77
CA GLU A 658 33.82 48.54 -15.20
C GLU A 658 34.78 47.60 -14.44
N ILE A 659 34.39 46.34 -14.31
CA ILE A 659 35.29 45.26 -13.89
C ILE A 659 35.51 44.38 -15.12
N VAL A 660 36.76 44.11 -15.47
CA VAL A 660 37.14 43.22 -16.59
C VAL A 660 38.18 42.24 -16.07
N ASP A 661 37.87 40.94 -16.16
CA ASP A 661 38.71 39.84 -15.66
C ASP A 661 39.21 40.08 -14.21
N GLY A 662 38.28 40.48 -13.33
CA GLY A 662 38.55 40.81 -11.92
C GLY A 662 39.19 42.19 -11.67
N ASN A 663 39.64 42.90 -12.70
CA ASN A 663 40.34 44.18 -12.58
C ASN A 663 39.35 45.36 -12.70
N VAL A 664 39.31 46.24 -11.69
CA VAL A 664 38.52 47.47 -11.73
C VAL A 664 39.18 48.50 -12.65
N ARG A 665 38.40 49.09 -13.54
CA ARG A 665 38.78 50.23 -14.38
C ARG A 665 37.82 51.38 -14.12
N LEU A 666 38.36 52.54 -13.76
CA LEU A 666 37.57 53.78 -13.68
C LEU A 666 37.36 54.33 -15.09
N LEU A 667 36.16 54.85 -15.35
CA LEU A 667 35.74 55.43 -16.61
C LEU A 667 35.61 56.95 -16.41
N ASN A 668 36.44 57.71 -17.14
CA ASN A 668 36.43 59.18 -17.18
C ASN A 668 35.25 59.73 -18.01
#